data_AF-A0A1V4RQP8-F1
#
_entry.id   AF-A0A1V4RQP8-F1
#
_cell.length_a   1.000
_cell.length_b   1.000
_cell.length_c   1.000
_cell.angle_alpha   90.00
_cell.angle_beta   90.00
_cell.angle_gamma   90.00
#
_symmetry.space_group_name_H-M   'P 1'
#
loop_
_entity.id
_entity.type
_entity.pdbx_description
1 polymer ?
#
loop_
_entity_poly.entity_id
_entity_poly.type
_entity_poly.pdbx_seq_one_letter_code
_entity_poly.pdbx_strand_id
1 'polypeptide(L)'
;MEKTRKILIIDDNKDFLSILRECLEKNNYQVITATNGTQGIALFEQERPLIVLTDLMMPDMDGVDVTRHIKKIDTNVEIVFITGHEGVYSPTEYMRLGASDLLIKPVNLSYLLNVVDRCLCRSREKEMLQAQNAWEFTSSIIDNAMEGIIIINAQGKPIKSNPQFSMLLGYTKEELLCMKYFDFTEGRDKEKLRHTVSNVITTGSPDSVELFLISKDKKKFPALLKCSALKMGHGRITGVIIVARDMTEIKEAQEKINKAALYNRGLIEAHPDPLFLFSPKGLLTDVNDSALKLLSINREKIIESDLSCCFTDPARAKKGYRKTLQNGFLRNYEMLMRNFRGETIPVLFNGSIFTNEQGKVCGVLAVARDITQFKQMEKELREAKEKAETASLSKSEFLANMSHEIRTPMNGILGFVDLLLEEELRSEQRDALITIKKSGENLLHIIDDILDLSKVESNTIELESISFSVEDLILDIGESIKTNTGEKPIEINCRIDDVPETLSGDPVRLRQIMVNLCGNAVKFVEQGEITINAATYKDDKKSVVLIFSVTDTGIGIPKDKFDTIFKSFKQVDGSTTRKYGGTGLGLAISKKLAQLMGGDMWVESELGKGSTFSFTAAFKKDPEYRAPPAAKPIIELKGRRVLVIDDNKTALNIISDILKKAGMIPILAETIGEACRYFNVYEETCRRNKKLPEKKEDDFAGNAPIDIAIIDIMMPGIPGVELAEKISGLSGGRTKIIALSPNSIWGLDSKKENTVFAGFISKPVRRKALLSLTKKVMGIDEPQQEKVGTESMPDKDISRNINILFAEDNPVNRMLGKKMLERMGYKKVEIASDGLEAVKRVTEDGVPYDIIFMDIQMPNMSGLEAAKEIIKWEKGHNFTHLPIIALTANAMKGDREKCLSAGMDDYVSKPFKREDIQKMIIKWAPCAKIPAKTTSKKRILVVEDEKNMRKSIIRVLKREFRTATILEAEDGIDATAKLGSFRPELILADIMMPRMDGLEFIRYVRTTDLYAKTGIIVMTGLGRDDDRIAAVKKTGVDKVLFKPWKNNDLILAVRKGLSA
;
A
#
# COMPACT_ATOMS: atom_id res chain seq x y z
N MET A 1 115.75 20.30 13.97
CA MET A 1 116.60 19.34 13.25
C MET A 1 116.87 19.91 11.88
N GLU A 2 118.03 20.52 11.69
CA GLU A 2 118.48 20.97 10.37
C GLU A 2 118.62 19.73 9.48
N LYS A 3 117.62 19.48 8.64
CA LYS A 3 117.75 18.49 7.56
C LYS A 3 118.95 18.92 6.74
N THR A 4 120.02 18.15 6.75
CA THR A 4 121.09 18.22 5.76
C THR A 4 120.43 18.23 4.38
N ARG A 5 120.50 19.38 3.71
CA ARG A 5 119.72 19.61 2.49
C ARG A 5 120.47 18.95 1.35
N LYS A 6 119.86 17.88 0.82
CA LYS A 6 120.41 17.10 -0.28
C LYS A 6 120.22 17.86 -1.60
N ILE A 7 121.33 18.09 -2.29
CA ILE A 7 121.37 18.67 -3.63
C ILE A 7 121.92 17.59 -4.56
N LEU A 8 121.20 17.30 -5.64
CA LEU A 8 121.66 16.38 -6.68
C LEU A 8 122.25 17.20 -7.83
N ILE A 9 123.46 16.87 -8.27
CA ILE A 9 124.15 17.48 -9.42
C ILE A 9 124.30 16.42 -10.49
N ILE A 10 123.86 16.71 -11.71
CA ILE A 10 123.88 15.79 -12.85
C ILE A 10 124.65 16.47 -13.97
N ASP A 11 125.82 15.94 -14.34
CA ASP A 11 126.68 16.51 -15.39
C ASP A 11 127.60 15.40 -15.92
N ASP A 12 127.85 15.35 -17.23
CA ASP A 12 128.70 14.30 -17.83
C ASP A 12 130.20 14.55 -17.61
N ASN A 13 130.59 15.77 -17.23
CA ASN A 13 131.95 16.14 -16.91
C ASN A 13 132.29 15.90 -15.42
N LYS A 14 133.09 14.85 -15.17
CA LYS A 14 133.52 14.46 -13.82
C LYS A 14 134.36 15.50 -13.09
N ASP A 15 135.21 16.24 -13.79
CA ASP A 15 136.03 17.30 -13.16
C ASP A 15 135.15 18.46 -12.70
N PHE A 16 134.15 18.80 -13.52
CA PHE A 16 133.17 19.84 -13.20
C PHE A 16 132.24 19.45 -12.04
N LEU A 17 131.79 18.19 -11.99
CA LEU A 17 131.08 17.64 -10.83
C LEU A 17 131.90 17.76 -9.55
N SER A 18 133.20 17.46 -9.60
CA SER A 18 134.11 17.54 -8.45
C SER A 18 134.20 18.97 -7.92
N ILE A 19 134.29 19.96 -8.81
CA ILE A 19 134.38 21.39 -8.44
C ILE A 19 133.08 21.87 -7.77
N LEU A 20 131.93 21.57 -8.39
CA LEU A 20 130.63 21.99 -7.85
C LEU A 20 130.33 21.32 -6.51
N ARG A 21 130.68 20.04 -6.40
CA ARG A 21 130.58 19.26 -5.16
C ARG A 21 131.41 19.88 -4.05
N GLU A 22 132.69 20.15 -4.30
CA GLU A 22 133.58 20.75 -3.30
C GLU A 22 133.05 22.12 -2.84
N CYS A 23 132.52 22.94 -3.75
CA CYS A 23 131.95 24.24 -3.41
C CYS A 23 130.70 24.13 -2.52
N LEU A 24 129.74 23.27 -2.87
CA LEU A 24 128.49 23.11 -2.12
C LEU A 24 128.70 22.37 -0.79
N GLU A 25 129.58 21.37 -0.74
CA GLU A 25 129.95 20.69 0.50
C GLU A 25 130.68 21.63 1.48
N LYS A 26 131.56 22.53 0.99
CA LYS A 26 132.17 23.59 1.82
C LYS A 26 131.15 24.55 2.45
N ASN A 27 129.94 24.63 1.88
CA ASN A 27 128.84 25.47 2.38
C ASN A 27 127.75 24.64 3.10
N ASN A 28 128.10 23.47 3.65
CA ASN A 28 127.23 22.59 4.44
C ASN A 28 126.04 21.96 3.71
N TYR A 29 126.05 21.89 2.38
CA TYR A 29 125.07 21.12 1.63
C TYR A 29 125.50 19.67 1.49
N GLN A 30 124.54 18.73 1.55
CA GLN A 30 124.82 17.32 1.26
C GLN A 30 124.69 17.12 -0.24
N VAL A 31 125.79 16.84 -0.92
CA VAL A 31 125.79 16.77 -2.39
C VAL A 31 125.79 15.32 -2.87
N ILE A 32 124.91 15.03 -3.82
CA ILE A 32 124.83 13.77 -4.55
C ILE A 32 125.20 14.10 -5.99
N THR A 33 126.08 13.32 -6.62
CA THR A 33 126.53 13.56 -8.00
C THR A 33 126.19 12.39 -8.90
N ALA A 34 125.72 12.67 -10.11
CA ALA A 34 125.43 11.71 -11.16
C ALA A 34 126.13 12.10 -12.46
N THR A 35 126.66 11.13 -13.20
CA THR A 35 127.42 11.36 -14.44
C THR A 35 126.60 11.27 -15.73
N ASN A 36 125.29 11.00 -15.62
CA ASN A 36 124.35 10.99 -16.75
C ASN A 36 122.90 11.10 -16.22
N GLY A 37 121.96 11.39 -17.12
CA GLY A 37 120.56 11.63 -16.78
C GLY A 37 119.83 10.44 -16.13
N THR A 38 120.07 9.20 -16.61
CA THR A 38 119.44 7.98 -16.06
C THR A 38 119.89 7.69 -14.63
N GLN A 39 121.19 7.82 -14.34
CA GLN A 39 121.71 7.73 -12.98
C GLN A 39 121.15 8.84 -12.10
N GLY A 40 121.00 10.06 -12.64
CA GLY A 40 120.40 11.19 -11.93
C GLY A 40 118.96 10.92 -11.50
N ILE A 41 118.11 10.38 -12.38
CA ILE A 41 116.72 10.03 -12.04
C ILE A 41 116.66 8.95 -10.96
N ALA A 42 117.46 7.88 -11.07
CA ALA A 42 117.48 6.82 -10.07
C ALA A 42 117.89 7.34 -8.68
N LEU A 43 118.90 8.21 -8.62
CA LEU A 43 119.33 8.86 -7.38
C LEU A 43 118.28 9.84 -6.85
N PHE A 44 117.54 10.53 -7.73
CA PHE A 44 116.43 11.39 -7.32
C PHE A 44 115.31 10.58 -6.63
N GLU A 45 114.92 9.45 -7.21
CA GLU A 45 113.87 8.58 -6.65
C GLU A 45 114.26 8.01 -5.28
N GLN A 46 115.53 7.61 -5.14
CA GLN A 46 116.07 7.04 -3.91
C GLN A 46 116.25 8.08 -2.80
N GLU A 47 116.90 9.20 -3.10
CA GLU A 47 117.39 10.13 -2.08
C GLU A 47 116.48 11.35 -1.86
N ARG A 48 115.55 11.60 -2.80
CA ARG A 48 114.56 12.70 -2.79
C ARG A 48 115.18 14.06 -2.41
N PRO A 49 116.16 14.56 -3.20
CA PRO A 49 116.78 15.85 -2.97
C PRO A 49 115.77 16.99 -3.20
N LEU A 50 115.96 18.10 -2.48
CA LEU A 50 115.10 19.29 -2.62
C LEU A 50 115.46 20.12 -3.85
N ILE A 51 116.72 20.03 -4.29
CA ILE A 51 117.26 20.76 -5.43
C ILE A 51 117.99 19.79 -6.35
N VAL A 52 117.76 19.92 -7.65
CA VAL A 52 118.49 19.20 -8.70
C VAL A 52 119.16 20.21 -9.62
N LEU A 53 120.48 20.22 -9.67
CA LEU A 53 121.27 20.93 -10.67
C LEU A 53 121.56 19.96 -11.81
N THR A 54 121.14 20.24 -13.04
CA THR A 54 121.37 19.34 -14.18
C THR A 54 121.97 20.09 -15.34
N ASP A 55 123.02 19.53 -15.94
CA ASP A 55 123.51 19.98 -17.24
C ASP A 55 122.40 19.82 -18.27
N LEU A 56 122.29 20.81 -19.15
CA LEU A 56 121.29 20.86 -20.20
C LEU A 56 121.71 19.94 -21.36
N MET A 57 123.01 19.81 -21.63
CA MET A 57 123.54 18.98 -22.71
C MET A 57 124.29 17.77 -22.13
N MET A 58 123.68 16.60 -22.16
CA MET A 58 124.30 15.34 -21.71
C MET A 58 124.05 14.22 -22.74
N PRO A 59 124.96 13.24 -22.86
CA PRO A 59 124.75 12.06 -23.70
C PRO A 59 123.54 11.23 -23.25
N ASP A 60 122.87 10.59 -24.22
CA ASP A 60 121.69 9.72 -24.08
C ASP A 60 120.40 10.37 -23.55
N MET A 61 120.49 11.21 -22.52
CA MET A 61 119.36 11.89 -21.89
C MET A 61 119.78 13.28 -21.43
N ASP A 62 119.17 14.31 -22.03
CA ASP A 62 119.49 15.71 -21.77
C ASP A 62 118.83 16.23 -20.46
N GLY A 63 119.22 17.43 -20.03
CA GLY A 63 118.69 18.02 -18.78
C GLY A 63 117.18 18.30 -18.81
N VAL A 64 116.61 18.52 -20.00
CA VAL A 64 115.18 18.77 -20.17
C VAL A 64 114.39 17.46 -19.98
N ASP A 65 114.89 16.36 -20.51
CA ASP A 65 114.33 15.02 -20.34
C ASP A 65 114.39 14.57 -18.88
N VAL A 66 115.50 14.83 -18.19
CA VAL A 66 115.64 14.61 -16.74
C VAL A 66 114.60 15.42 -15.97
N THR A 67 114.45 16.71 -16.29
CA THR A 67 113.48 17.61 -15.65
C THR A 67 112.05 17.13 -15.85
N ARG A 68 111.70 16.69 -17.07
CA ARG A 68 110.37 16.17 -17.38
C ARG A 68 110.06 14.90 -16.58
N HIS A 69 111.04 14.02 -16.38
CA HIS A 69 110.87 12.82 -15.55
C HIS A 69 110.72 13.18 -14.07
N ILE A 70 111.64 13.97 -13.54
CA ILE A 70 111.64 14.35 -12.13
C ILE A 70 110.35 15.13 -11.78
N LYS A 71 109.90 16.06 -12.62
CA LYS A 71 108.66 16.83 -12.39
C LYS A 71 107.38 16.00 -12.48
N LYS A 72 107.39 14.85 -13.17
CA LYS A 72 106.27 13.89 -13.11
C LYS A 72 106.20 13.19 -11.76
N ILE A 73 107.36 12.95 -11.14
CA ILE A 73 107.46 12.24 -9.86
C ILE A 73 107.21 13.19 -8.69
N ASP A 74 107.76 14.40 -8.75
CA ASP A 74 107.58 15.44 -7.74
C ASP A 74 107.55 16.81 -8.40
N THR A 75 106.40 17.49 -8.35
CA THR A 75 106.25 18.83 -8.91
C THR A 75 106.94 19.91 -8.07
N ASN A 76 107.20 19.63 -6.78
CA ASN A 76 107.69 20.60 -5.80
C ASN A 76 109.22 20.68 -5.70
N VAL A 77 109.97 19.75 -6.31
CA VAL A 77 111.43 19.84 -6.42
C VAL A 77 111.86 21.06 -7.22
N GLU A 78 112.88 21.78 -6.75
CA GLU A 78 113.45 22.91 -7.48
C GLU A 78 114.57 22.38 -8.40
N ILE A 79 114.50 22.69 -9.69
CA ILE A 79 115.46 22.16 -10.68
C ILE A 79 116.19 23.33 -11.32
N VAL A 80 117.51 23.31 -11.39
CA VAL A 80 118.32 24.40 -11.96
C VAL A 80 119.11 23.83 -13.13
N PHE A 81 119.04 24.50 -14.27
CA PHE A 81 119.82 24.10 -15.44
C PHE A 81 121.23 24.67 -15.38
N ILE A 82 122.20 23.89 -15.86
CA ILE A 82 123.57 24.34 -16.12
C ILE A 82 123.79 24.27 -17.64
N THR A 83 124.31 25.32 -18.27
CA THR A 83 124.51 25.37 -19.73
C THR A 83 125.86 25.97 -20.13
N GLY A 84 126.46 25.48 -21.23
CA GLY A 84 127.72 25.99 -21.78
C GLY A 84 127.61 27.18 -22.73
N HIS A 85 126.40 27.62 -23.08
CA HIS A 85 126.18 28.69 -24.06
C HIS A 85 125.41 29.87 -23.47
N GLU A 86 126.00 31.06 -23.51
CA GLU A 86 125.28 32.30 -23.26
C GLU A 86 124.24 32.54 -24.36
N GLY A 87 122.97 32.74 -23.97
CA GLY A 87 121.90 33.19 -24.87
C GLY A 87 121.02 32.12 -25.51
N VAL A 88 121.18 30.83 -25.21
CA VAL A 88 120.38 29.74 -25.84
C VAL A 88 118.93 29.67 -25.33
N TYR A 89 118.66 30.09 -24.10
CA TYR A 89 117.30 30.14 -23.54
C TYR A 89 117.04 31.45 -22.81
N SER A 90 115.94 32.11 -23.16
CA SER A 90 115.40 33.24 -22.40
C SER A 90 114.92 32.81 -21.00
N PRO A 91 114.81 33.72 -20.01
CA PRO A 91 114.22 33.45 -18.71
C PRO A 91 112.86 32.73 -18.77
N THR A 92 112.07 33.04 -19.80
CA THR A 92 110.76 32.41 -20.04
C THR A 92 110.86 30.99 -20.56
N GLU A 93 111.89 30.63 -21.31
CA GLU A 93 112.00 29.31 -21.94
C GLU A 93 112.40 28.23 -20.95
N TYR A 94 113.43 28.42 -20.13
CA TYR A 94 113.79 27.38 -19.16
C TYR A 94 112.73 27.22 -18.04
N MET A 95 112.01 28.29 -17.69
CA MET A 95 110.87 28.20 -16.78
C MET A 95 109.72 27.36 -17.37
N ARG A 96 109.45 27.48 -18.68
CA ARG A 96 108.47 26.63 -19.37
C ARG A 96 108.91 25.16 -19.41
N LEU A 97 110.21 24.90 -19.45
CA LEU A 97 110.77 23.56 -19.40
C LEU A 97 110.77 22.94 -17.99
N GLY A 98 110.36 23.70 -16.96
CA GLY A 98 110.21 23.21 -15.59
C GLY A 98 111.42 23.49 -14.69
N ALA A 99 112.45 24.19 -15.19
CA ALA A 99 113.55 24.67 -14.38
C ALA A 99 113.19 25.96 -13.64
N SER A 100 113.75 26.10 -12.44
CA SER A 100 113.55 27.17 -11.47
C SER A 100 114.57 28.30 -11.63
N ASP A 101 115.77 27.98 -12.15
CA ASP A 101 116.82 28.95 -12.49
C ASP A 101 117.81 28.36 -13.52
N LEU A 102 118.75 29.17 -14.01
CA LEU A 102 119.77 28.79 -15.00
C LEU A 102 121.17 29.28 -14.57
N LEU A 103 122.17 28.42 -14.72
CA LEU A 103 123.60 28.66 -14.48
C LEU A 103 124.38 28.49 -15.79
N ILE A 104 125.36 29.35 -16.04
CA ILE A 104 126.15 29.36 -17.28
C ILE A 104 127.61 28.93 -16.98
N LYS A 105 128.21 28.05 -17.81
CA LYS A 105 129.60 27.59 -17.68
C LYS A 105 130.57 28.62 -18.31
N PRO A 106 131.70 28.95 -17.67
CA PRO A 106 132.15 28.47 -16.35
C PRO A 106 131.31 29.07 -15.21
N VAL A 107 130.81 28.22 -14.31
CA VAL A 107 129.86 28.62 -13.25
C VAL A 107 130.55 29.49 -12.20
N ASN A 108 130.00 30.69 -11.97
CA ASN A 108 130.38 31.53 -10.85
C ASN A 108 129.87 30.93 -9.53
N LEU A 109 130.79 30.53 -8.66
CA LEU A 109 130.46 29.85 -7.40
C LEU A 109 129.63 30.70 -6.44
N SER A 110 129.85 32.03 -6.39
CA SER A 110 129.03 32.93 -5.57
C SER A 110 127.61 33.04 -6.11
N TYR A 111 127.45 33.00 -7.43
CA TYR A 111 126.13 33.02 -8.06
C TYR A 111 125.37 31.70 -7.84
N LEU A 112 126.05 30.55 -7.90
CA LEU A 112 125.49 29.23 -7.58
C LEU A 112 124.84 29.20 -6.19
N LEU A 113 125.54 29.70 -5.16
CA LEU A 113 125.01 29.74 -3.80
C LEU A 113 123.74 30.59 -3.69
N ASN A 114 123.72 31.76 -4.34
CA ASN A 114 122.53 32.63 -4.36
C ASN A 114 121.31 31.95 -5.01
N VAL A 115 121.53 31.17 -6.08
CA VAL A 115 120.45 30.42 -6.75
C VAL A 115 119.92 29.32 -5.83
N VAL A 116 120.81 28.56 -5.19
CA VAL A 116 120.45 27.50 -4.25
C VAL A 116 119.61 28.04 -3.09
N ASP A 117 120.02 29.15 -2.47
CA ASP A 117 119.27 29.75 -1.35
C ASP A 117 117.88 30.24 -1.76
N ARG A 118 117.75 30.83 -2.95
CA ARG A 118 116.46 31.27 -3.50
C ARG A 118 115.47 30.12 -3.68
N CYS A 119 115.95 29.00 -4.23
CA CYS A 119 115.16 27.78 -4.38
C CYS A 119 114.68 27.24 -3.02
N LEU A 120 115.54 27.28 -1.99
CA LEU A 120 115.19 26.82 -0.65
C LEU A 120 114.09 27.65 0.03
N CYS A 121 114.10 28.97 -0.14
CA CYS A 121 113.05 29.85 0.39
C CYS A 121 111.68 29.52 -0.21
N ARG A 122 111.60 29.32 -1.54
CA ARG A 122 110.34 29.01 -2.25
C ARG A 122 109.72 27.69 -1.81
N SER A 123 110.55 26.66 -1.57
CA SER A 123 110.07 25.36 -1.10
C SER A 123 109.37 25.44 0.26
N ARG A 124 109.91 26.24 1.19
CA ARG A 124 109.36 26.40 2.56
C ARG A 124 107.99 27.10 2.58
N GLU A 125 107.79 28.09 1.71
CA GLU A 125 106.54 28.85 1.63
C GLU A 125 105.36 27.97 1.15
N LYS A 126 105.61 27.09 0.17
CA LYS A 126 104.62 26.13 -0.36
C LYS A 126 104.13 25.14 0.72
N GLU A 127 105.02 24.64 1.57
CA GLU A 127 104.65 23.71 2.65
C GLU A 127 103.72 24.37 3.70
N MET A 128 103.95 25.63 4.07
CA MET A 128 103.11 26.33 5.06
C MET A 128 101.68 26.57 4.55
N LEU A 129 101.52 26.98 3.29
CA LEU A 129 100.22 27.25 2.70
C LEU A 129 99.34 25.98 2.60
N GLN A 130 99.94 24.84 2.28
CA GLN A 130 99.23 23.55 2.22
C GLN A 130 98.69 23.13 3.58
N ALA A 131 99.48 23.30 4.66
CA ALA A 131 99.05 22.98 6.01
C ALA A 131 97.87 23.85 6.47
N GLN A 132 97.87 25.14 6.12
CA GLN A 132 96.78 26.07 6.47
C GLN A 132 95.46 25.70 5.76
N ASN A 133 95.51 25.47 4.44
CA ASN A 133 94.32 25.11 3.66
C ASN A 133 93.69 23.79 4.14
N ALA A 134 94.49 22.79 4.51
CA ALA A 134 93.99 21.53 5.04
C ALA A 134 93.26 21.68 6.39
N TRP A 135 93.75 22.60 7.25
CA TRP A 135 93.12 22.89 8.54
C TRP A 135 91.77 23.60 8.36
N GLU A 136 91.70 24.62 7.50
CA GLU A 136 90.46 25.36 7.21
C GLU A 136 89.38 24.44 6.62
N PHE A 137 89.77 23.59 5.66
CA PHE A 137 88.87 22.61 5.04
C PHE A 137 88.27 21.64 6.07
N THR A 138 89.12 21.05 6.93
CA THR A 138 88.67 20.08 7.95
C THR A 138 87.79 20.75 9.01
N SER A 139 88.05 22.01 9.38
CA SER A 139 87.17 22.72 10.31
C SER A 139 85.80 23.00 9.70
N SER A 140 85.76 23.43 8.44
CA SER A 140 84.51 23.73 7.73
C SER A 140 83.59 22.50 7.62
N ILE A 141 84.13 21.30 7.38
CA ILE A 141 83.33 20.06 7.33
C ILE A 141 82.64 19.79 8.68
N ILE A 142 83.36 19.95 9.79
CA ILE A 142 82.83 19.69 11.13
C ILE A 142 81.78 20.75 11.49
N ASP A 143 82.07 22.02 11.20
CA ASP A 143 81.22 23.15 11.58
C ASP A 143 79.91 23.20 10.78
N ASN A 144 79.89 22.74 9.53
CA ASN A 144 78.70 22.69 8.67
C ASN A 144 77.93 21.35 8.74
N ALA A 145 78.33 20.40 9.59
CA ALA A 145 77.61 19.14 9.73
C ALA A 145 76.20 19.36 10.32
N MET A 146 75.18 18.71 9.72
CA MET A 146 73.78 18.81 10.17
C MET A 146 73.49 18.06 11.48
N GLU A 147 74.39 17.17 11.90
CA GLU A 147 74.29 16.48 13.19
C GLU A 147 75.19 17.17 14.22
N GLY A 148 74.83 17.06 15.51
CA GLY A 148 75.64 17.62 16.57
C GLY A 148 76.92 16.79 16.72
N ILE A 149 78.10 17.40 16.59
CA ILE A 149 79.39 16.72 16.75
C ILE A 149 80.14 17.29 17.96
N ILE A 150 80.63 16.39 18.81
CA ILE A 150 81.61 16.70 19.86
C ILE A 150 82.77 15.69 19.77
N ILE A 151 83.99 16.21 19.77
CA ILE A 151 85.22 15.41 19.73
C ILE A 151 85.85 15.49 21.11
N ILE A 152 86.21 14.33 21.65
CA ILE A 152 86.87 14.20 22.95
C ILE A 152 88.26 13.58 22.77
N ASN A 153 89.22 13.91 23.63
CA ASN A 153 90.52 13.25 23.66
C ASN A 153 90.43 11.85 24.32
N ALA A 154 91.55 11.11 24.31
CA ALA A 154 91.64 9.78 24.93
C ALA A 154 91.33 9.75 26.44
N GLN A 155 91.39 10.89 27.14
CA GLN A 155 91.01 11.02 28.55
C GLN A 155 89.53 11.41 28.74
N GLY A 156 88.76 11.52 27.66
CA GLY A 156 87.35 11.87 27.68
C GLY A 156 87.07 13.37 27.88
N LYS A 157 88.04 14.26 27.68
CA LYS A 157 87.82 15.71 27.72
C LYS A 157 87.41 16.22 26.33
N PRO A 158 86.31 16.99 26.20
CA PRO A 158 85.97 17.67 24.96
C PRO A 158 87.09 18.58 24.47
N ILE A 159 87.43 18.45 23.18
CA ILE A 159 88.47 19.24 22.50
C ILE A 159 87.88 20.08 21.35
N LYS A 160 86.76 19.66 20.77
CA LYS A 160 86.06 20.40 19.71
C LYS A 160 84.58 20.10 19.77
N SER A 161 83.74 21.09 19.45
CA SER A 161 82.30 20.92 19.25
C SER A 161 81.87 21.81 18.09
N ASN A 162 80.92 21.33 17.28
CA ASN A 162 80.35 22.10 16.19
C ASN A 162 79.14 22.96 16.67
N PRO A 163 78.72 23.95 15.87
CA PRO A 163 77.56 24.79 16.20
C PRO A 163 76.27 23.99 16.41
N GLN A 164 76.07 22.90 15.65
CA GLN A 164 74.86 22.09 15.76
C GLN A 164 74.71 21.38 17.11
N PHE A 165 75.81 20.88 17.70
CA PHE A 165 75.79 20.27 19.03
C PHE A 165 75.49 21.30 20.13
N SER A 166 75.99 22.53 19.94
CA SER A 166 75.70 23.68 20.82
C SER A 166 74.21 24.04 20.77
N MET A 167 73.63 24.11 19.56
CA MET A 167 72.20 24.37 19.35
C MET A 167 71.33 23.25 19.94
N LEU A 168 71.72 21.99 19.75
CA LEU A 168 70.99 20.82 20.24
C LEU A 168 70.84 20.82 21.77
N LEU A 169 71.88 21.20 22.51
CA LEU A 169 71.88 21.20 23.97
C LEU A 169 71.66 22.58 24.61
N GLY A 170 71.71 23.66 23.84
CA GLY A 170 71.56 25.03 24.34
C GLY A 170 72.77 25.58 25.13
N TYR A 171 73.91 24.89 25.09
CA TYR A 171 75.17 25.37 25.69
C TYR A 171 76.03 26.06 24.63
N THR A 172 76.81 27.06 25.06
CA THR A 172 77.84 27.66 24.19
C THR A 172 79.01 26.69 23.98
N LYS A 173 79.78 26.89 22.91
CA LYS A 173 80.96 26.06 22.61
C LYS A 173 81.97 26.08 23.76
N GLU A 174 82.18 27.23 24.38
CA GLU A 174 83.10 27.42 25.49
C GLU A 174 82.63 26.64 26.73
N GLU A 175 81.34 26.68 27.05
CA GLU A 175 80.74 25.88 28.13
C GLU A 175 80.91 24.38 27.88
N LEU A 176 80.63 23.91 26.67
CA LEU A 176 80.77 22.50 26.29
C LEU A 176 82.21 21.98 26.42
N LEU A 177 83.21 22.82 26.13
CA LEU A 177 84.63 22.47 26.27
C LEU A 177 85.10 22.38 27.74
N CYS A 178 84.36 23.03 28.66
CA CYS A 178 84.62 22.97 30.10
C CYS A 178 83.87 21.83 30.80
N MET A 179 82.85 21.24 30.16
CA MET A 179 82.05 20.14 30.69
C MET A 179 82.69 18.77 30.41
N LYS A 180 82.18 17.72 31.06
CA LYS A 180 82.47 16.34 30.67
C LYS A 180 81.48 15.90 29.59
N TYR A 181 81.93 15.01 28.70
CA TYR A 181 81.13 14.49 27.58
C TYR A 181 79.88 13.69 27.98
N PHE A 182 79.58 13.55 29.26
CA PHE A 182 78.40 12.84 29.77
C PHE A 182 77.60 13.70 30.76
N ASP A 183 77.90 14.99 30.88
CA ASP A 183 77.17 15.89 31.79
C ASP A 183 75.80 16.31 31.25
N PHE A 184 75.53 16.06 29.96
CA PHE A 184 74.24 16.24 29.31
C PHE A 184 73.35 14.99 29.37
N THR A 185 73.62 14.05 30.29
CA THR A 185 72.81 12.84 30.54
C THR A 185 72.95 12.41 32.01
N GLU A 186 72.00 11.65 32.53
CA GLU A 186 71.92 11.27 33.94
C GLU A 186 71.58 9.79 34.15
N GLY A 187 71.77 9.31 35.38
CA GLY A 187 71.38 7.97 35.81
C GLY A 187 71.99 6.84 34.96
N ARG A 188 71.16 5.88 34.55
CA ARG A 188 71.58 4.73 33.74
C ARG A 188 72.12 5.13 32.36
N ASP A 189 71.64 6.23 31.79
CA ASP A 189 72.03 6.67 30.45
C ASP A 189 73.45 7.27 30.44
N LYS A 190 73.86 7.91 31.54
CA LYS A 190 75.25 8.34 31.76
C LYS A 190 76.23 7.17 31.76
N GLU A 191 75.88 6.07 32.43
CA GLU A 191 76.71 4.88 32.48
C GLU A 191 76.78 4.14 31.14
N LYS A 192 75.67 4.09 30.37
CA LYS A 192 75.69 3.56 29.00
C LYS A 192 76.64 4.35 28.11
N LEU A 193 76.58 5.69 28.14
CA LEU A 193 77.46 6.53 27.32
C LEU A 193 78.94 6.34 27.70
N ARG A 194 79.23 6.22 29.00
CA ARG A 194 80.58 5.91 29.48
C ARG A 194 81.07 4.57 28.96
N HIS A 195 80.24 3.53 29.02
CA HIS A 195 80.57 2.21 28.53
C HIS A 195 80.82 2.22 27.00
N THR A 196 79.92 2.81 26.22
CA THR A 196 80.07 2.96 24.76
C THR A 196 81.37 3.69 24.40
N VAL A 197 81.65 4.83 25.03
CA VAL A 197 82.90 5.57 24.76
C VAL A 197 84.14 4.78 25.18
N SER A 198 84.10 4.10 26.34
CA SER A 198 85.21 3.25 26.81
C SER A 198 85.47 2.09 25.85
N ASN A 199 84.41 1.46 25.32
CA ASN A 199 84.52 0.39 24.34
C ASN A 199 85.17 0.89 23.04
N VAL A 200 84.75 2.06 22.55
CA VAL A 200 85.34 2.66 21.34
C VAL A 200 86.82 2.99 21.55
N ILE A 201 87.20 3.50 22.73
CA ILE A 201 88.61 3.79 23.07
C ILE A 201 89.45 2.50 23.16
N THR A 202 88.88 1.43 23.72
CA THR A 202 89.61 0.17 23.96
C THR A 202 89.74 -0.68 22.70
N THR A 203 88.66 -0.78 21.92
CA THR A 203 88.58 -1.65 20.74
C THR A 203 88.93 -0.94 19.44
N GLY A 204 88.75 0.39 19.39
CA GLY A 204 88.88 1.17 18.16
C GLY A 204 87.77 0.97 17.14
N SER A 205 86.72 0.23 17.49
CA SER A 205 85.52 -0.03 16.67
C SER A 205 84.43 0.99 16.96
N PRO A 206 83.68 1.47 15.95
CA PRO A 206 82.51 2.33 16.17
C PRO A 206 81.42 1.64 17.00
N ASP A 207 80.75 2.39 17.85
CA ASP A 207 79.63 1.92 18.67
C ASP A 207 78.56 3.01 18.77
N SER A 208 77.32 2.64 19.13
CA SER A 208 76.20 3.58 19.23
C SER A 208 75.28 3.28 20.39
N VAL A 209 74.67 4.33 20.94
CA VAL A 209 73.79 4.21 22.11
C VAL A 209 72.60 5.16 21.97
N GLU A 210 71.40 4.63 22.21
CA GLU A 210 70.20 5.43 22.44
C GLU A 210 70.07 5.79 23.91
N LEU A 211 69.91 7.08 24.20
CA LEU A 211 69.77 7.62 25.54
C LEU A 211 68.98 8.93 25.54
N PHE A 212 68.66 9.45 26.72
CA PHE A 212 68.09 10.78 26.85
C PHE A 212 69.16 11.84 27.13
N LEU A 213 69.18 12.87 26.30
CA LEU A 213 69.96 14.08 26.53
C LEU A 213 69.15 15.11 27.32
N ILE A 214 69.86 15.94 28.08
CA ILE A 214 69.30 17.02 28.88
C ILE A 214 69.96 18.32 28.41
N SER A 215 69.18 19.24 27.87
CA SER A 215 69.63 20.58 27.46
C SER A 215 69.78 21.52 28.65
N LYS A 216 70.39 22.70 28.43
CA LYS A 216 70.65 23.74 29.43
C LYS A 216 69.40 24.25 30.14
N ASP A 217 68.27 24.28 29.43
CA ASP A 217 66.94 24.61 29.96
C ASP A 217 66.26 23.44 30.71
N LYS A 218 66.98 22.34 30.95
CA LYS A 218 66.52 21.08 31.57
C LYS A 218 65.47 20.32 30.76
N LYS A 219 65.30 20.60 29.47
CA LYS A 219 64.45 19.77 28.59
C LYS A 219 65.14 18.42 28.33
N LYS A 220 64.40 17.33 28.55
CA LYS A 220 64.86 15.96 28.33
C LYS A 220 64.31 15.44 27.01
N PHE A 221 65.18 14.92 26.12
CA PHE A 221 64.76 14.40 24.81
C PHE A 221 65.58 13.17 24.40
N PRO A 222 64.98 12.21 23.65
CA PRO A 222 65.68 11.02 23.19
C PRO A 222 66.67 11.36 22.07
N ALA A 223 67.90 10.86 22.17
CA ALA A 223 68.92 11.02 21.14
C ALA A 223 69.69 9.71 20.88
N LEU A 224 70.15 9.56 19.64
CA LEU A 224 71.09 8.51 19.25
C LEU A 224 72.50 9.12 19.20
N LEU A 225 73.41 8.58 20.01
CA LEU A 225 74.82 8.95 19.98
C LEU A 225 75.63 7.87 19.25
N LYS A 226 76.30 8.24 18.17
CA LYS A 226 77.25 7.39 17.45
C LYS A 226 78.67 7.81 17.79
N CYS A 227 79.47 6.88 18.28
CA CYS A 227 80.82 7.11 18.74
C CYS A 227 81.81 6.40 17.81
N SER A 228 82.83 7.09 17.34
CA SER A 228 83.87 6.53 16.45
C SER A 228 85.26 6.96 16.90
N ALA A 229 86.23 6.05 16.83
CA ALA A 229 87.60 6.32 17.29
C ALA A 229 88.36 7.24 16.32
N LEU A 230 88.98 8.30 16.84
CA LEU A 230 89.89 9.18 16.12
C LEU A 230 91.32 8.62 16.20
N LYS A 231 91.89 8.20 15.06
CA LYS A 231 93.22 7.58 14.99
C LYS A 231 94.23 8.52 14.32
N MET A 232 95.43 8.66 14.88
CA MET A 232 96.56 9.38 14.27
C MET A 232 97.83 8.50 14.33
N GLY A 233 98.68 8.55 13.30
CA GLY A 233 100.03 7.94 13.24
C GLY A 233 100.16 6.49 13.75
N HIS A 234 100.38 5.51 12.86
CA HIS A 234 100.48 4.06 13.20
C HIS A 234 99.26 3.48 13.95
N GLY A 235 98.04 4.01 13.72
CA GLY A 235 96.81 3.41 14.23
C GLY A 235 96.48 3.70 15.70
N ARG A 236 97.24 4.57 16.37
CA ARG A 236 96.99 4.95 17.77
C ARG A 236 95.70 5.76 17.90
N ILE A 237 94.82 5.35 18.82
CA ILE A 237 93.59 6.09 19.15
C ILE A 237 93.96 7.31 19.99
N THR A 238 93.58 8.48 19.51
CA THR A 238 93.87 9.79 20.13
C THR A 238 92.64 10.46 20.73
N GLY A 239 91.44 10.01 20.35
CA GLY A 239 90.18 10.54 20.83
C GLY A 239 88.96 9.78 20.28
N VAL A 240 87.77 10.32 20.53
CA VAL A 240 86.50 9.79 20.04
C VAL A 240 85.68 10.94 19.45
N ILE A 241 85.11 10.72 18.26
CA ILE A 241 84.10 11.57 17.66
C ILE A 241 82.74 11.04 18.12
N ILE A 242 81.94 11.88 18.78
CA ILE A 242 80.57 11.59 19.16
C ILE A 242 79.65 12.44 18.28
N VAL A 243 78.77 11.77 17.56
CA VAL A 243 77.75 12.38 16.73
C VAL A 243 76.39 12.15 17.36
N ALA A 244 75.64 13.21 17.60
CA ALA A 244 74.35 13.22 18.27
C ALA A 244 73.23 13.60 17.30
N ARG A 245 72.18 12.77 17.29
CA ARG A 245 70.95 12.99 16.53
C ARG A 245 69.74 12.96 17.45
N ASP A 246 68.91 14.00 17.39
CA ASP A 246 67.60 14.03 18.06
C ASP A 246 66.64 13.02 17.40
N MET A 247 65.97 12.21 18.23
CA MET A 247 65.05 11.16 17.82
C MET A 247 63.59 11.46 18.20
N THR A 248 63.28 12.67 18.67
CA THR A 248 61.95 13.05 19.20
C THR A 248 60.84 12.86 18.15
N GLU A 249 60.97 13.49 16.98
CA GLU A 249 59.95 13.44 15.92
C GLU A 249 59.69 12.01 15.43
N ILE A 250 60.75 11.20 15.32
CA ILE A 250 60.66 9.80 14.89
C ILE A 250 59.90 8.97 15.92
N LYS A 251 60.18 9.13 17.22
CA LYS A 251 59.49 8.39 18.29
C LYS A 251 58.02 8.81 18.41
N GLU A 252 57.71 10.10 18.29
CA GLU A 252 56.33 10.60 18.31
C GLU A 252 55.50 10.11 17.13
N ALA A 253 56.07 10.11 15.91
CA ALA A 253 55.39 9.59 14.72
C ALA A 253 55.11 8.08 14.85
N GLN A 254 56.07 7.30 15.35
CA GLN A 254 55.89 5.87 15.58
C GLN A 254 54.81 5.59 16.64
N GLU A 255 54.76 6.38 17.71
CA GLU A 255 53.73 6.23 18.75
C GLU A 255 52.33 6.57 18.20
N LYS A 256 52.20 7.62 17.39
CA LYS A 256 50.93 7.96 16.71
C LYS A 256 50.45 6.83 15.82
N ILE A 257 51.34 6.24 15.01
CA ILE A 257 51.01 5.09 14.15
C ILE A 257 50.57 3.89 15.00
N ASN A 258 51.31 3.56 16.06
CA ASN A 258 50.97 2.46 16.96
C ASN A 258 49.61 2.66 17.65
N LYS A 259 49.33 3.88 18.13
CA LYS A 259 48.03 4.24 18.74
C LYS A 259 46.90 4.12 17.73
N ALA A 260 47.07 4.61 16.50
CA ALA A 260 46.08 4.50 15.44
C ALA A 260 45.82 3.02 15.06
N ALA A 261 46.87 2.20 14.95
CA ALA A 261 46.75 0.77 14.67
C ALA A 261 46.01 0.02 15.77
N LEU A 262 46.34 0.28 17.04
CA LEU A 262 45.66 -0.30 18.20
C LEU A 262 44.19 0.12 18.28
N TYR A 263 43.90 1.40 18.04
CA TYR A 263 42.54 1.92 17.99
C TYR A 263 41.70 1.24 16.90
N ASN A 264 42.22 1.16 15.67
CA ASN A 264 41.53 0.49 14.57
C ASN A 264 41.29 -0.99 14.85
N ARG A 265 42.26 -1.70 15.45
CA ARG A 265 42.08 -3.10 15.87
C ARG A 265 40.99 -3.20 16.94
N GLY A 266 41.00 -2.30 17.92
CA GLY A 266 39.98 -2.22 18.96
C GLY A 266 38.56 -2.07 18.42
N LEU A 267 38.36 -1.25 17.38
CA LEU A 267 37.05 -1.10 16.73
C LEU A 267 36.57 -2.39 16.03
N ILE A 268 37.48 -3.11 15.36
CA ILE A 268 37.15 -4.38 14.68
C ILE A 268 36.80 -5.47 15.71
N GLU A 269 37.56 -5.56 16.79
CA GLU A 269 37.34 -6.57 17.84
C GLU A 269 36.10 -6.26 18.69
N ALA A 270 35.77 -4.99 18.91
CA ALA A 270 34.57 -4.58 19.62
C ALA A 270 33.28 -4.77 18.80
N HIS A 271 33.37 -5.05 17.49
CA HIS A 271 32.19 -5.26 16.66
C HIS A 271 31.43 -6.53 17.08
N PRO A 272 30.12 -6.43 17.42
CA PRO A 272 29.38 -7.55 17.98
C PRO A 272 29.11 -8.65 16.93
N ASP A 273 28.89 -8.28 15.66
CA ASP A 273 28.73 -9.28 14.60
C ASP A 273 30.11 -9.83 14.18
N PRO A 274 30.20 -11.15 13.88
CA PRO A 274 31.31 -11.78 13.18
C PRO A 274 31.75 -11.05 11.91
N LEU A 275 33.02 -10.65 11.87
CA LEU A 275 33.67 -10.01 10.73
C LEU A 275 34.68 -10.95 10.08
N PHE A 276 34.60 -11.06 8.77
CA PHE A 276 35.49 -11.86 7.93
C PHE A 276 36.08 -11.00 6.83
N LEU A 277 37.41 -10.98 6.73
CA LEU A 277 38.13 -10.29 5.68
C LEU A 277 38.67 -11.29 4.69
N PHE A 278 38.31 -11.17 3.41
CA PHE A 278 38.75 -12.07 2.35
C PHE A 278 39.67 -11.34 1.37
N SER A 279 40.72 -12.03 0.92
CA SER A 279 41.53 -11.64 -0.23
C SER A 279 40.70 -11.65 -1.53
N PRO A 280 41.18 -11.08 -2.65
CA PRO A 280 40.50 -11.12 -3.96
C PRO A 280 40.41 -12.54 -4.56
N LYS A 281 41.14 -13.52 -3.99
CA LYS A 281 41.08 -14.93 -4.38
C LYS A 281 40.07 -15.75 -3.55
N GLY A 282 39.42 -15.13 -2.56
CA GLY A 282 38.42 -15.77 -1.70
C GLY A 282 38.98 -16.46 -0.46
N LEU A 283 40.28 -16.29 -0.17
CA LEU A 283 40.90 -16.82 1.05
C LEU A 283 40.74 -15.83 2.20
N LEU A 284 40.52 -16.35 3.41
CA LEU A 284 40.38 -15.55 4.62
C LEU A 284 41.73 -14.95 5.02
N THR A 285 41.74 -13.64 5.26
CA THR A 285 42.94 -12.86 5.58
C THR A 285 42.94 -12.35 7.02
N ASP A 286 41.76 -12.06 7.57
CA ASP A 286 41.61 -11.65 8.97
C ASP A 286 40.18 -11.93 9.47
N VAL A 287 40.03 -12.01 10.79
CA VAL A 287 38.77 -12.18 11.51
C VAL A 287 38.82 -11.51 12.88
N ASN A 288 37.66 -11.01 13.32
CA ASN A 288 37.48 -10.56 14.71
C ASN A 288 37.17 -11.71 15.67
N ASP A 289 37.22 -11.43 16.96
CA ASP A 289 36.98 -12.40 18.03
C ASP A 289 35.55 -12.96 18.01
N SER A 290 34.57 -12.16 17.59
CA SER A 290 33.18 -12.61 17.41
C SER A 290 33.08 -13.72 16.35
N ALA A 291 33.82 -13.61 15.25
CA ALA A 291 33.90 -14.66 14.23
C ALA A 291 34.60 -15.94 14.72
N LEU A 292 35.65 -15.82 15.53
CA LEU A 292 36.31 -16.97 16.16
C LEU A 292 35.38 -17.72 17.12
N LYS A 293 34.59 -16.98 17.90
CA LYS A 293 33.56 -17.56 18.79
C LYS A 293 32.47 -18.29 18.00
N LEU A 294 31.95 -17.67 16.94
CA LEU A 294 30.94 -18.29 16.07
C LEU A 294 31.46 -19.60 15.44
N LEU A 295 32.67 -19.60 14.90
CA LEU A 295 33.27 -20.77 14.28
C LEU A 295 33.78 -21.80 15.28
N SER A 296 34.02 -21.42 16.54
CA SER A 296 34.68 -22.25 17.57
C SER A 296 36.07 -22.74 17.14
N ILE A 297 36.90 -21.84 16.60
CA ILE A 297 38.27 -22.14 16.16
C ILE A 297 39.23 -21.01 16.53
N ASN A 298 40.52 -21.34 16.64
CA ASN A 298 41.58 -20.34 16.85
C ASN A 298 41.98 -19.67 15.54
N ARG A 299 42.40 -18.39 15.62
CA ARG A 299 42.80 -17.56 14.48
C ARG A 299 43.83 -18.24 13.58
N GLU A 300 44.90 -18.77 14.15
CA GLU A 300 46.02 -19.39 13.40
C GLU A 300 45.60 -20.55 12.50
N LYS A 301 44.48 -21.23 12.81
CA LYS A 301 44.00 -22.38 12.05
C LYS A 301 43.04 -22.03 10.91
N ILE A 302 42.52 -20.80 10.90
CA ILE A 302 41.48 -20.36 9.94
C ILE A 302 41.98 -19.31 8.95
N ILE A 303 43.01 -18.53 9.30
CA ILE A 303 43.64 -17.60 8.36
C ILE A 303 44.27 -18.38 7.19
N GLU A 304 44.23 -17.80 6.00
CA GLU A 304 44.61 -18.38 4.70
C GLU A 304 43.76 -19.56 4.21
N SER A 305 42.66 -19.89 4.91
CA SER A 305 41.73 -20.95 4.49
C SER A 305 40.56 -20.45 3.63
N ASP A 306 39.91 -21.38 2.91
CA ASP A 306 38.65 -21.14 2.18
C ASP A 306 37.47 -21.38 3.13
N LEU A 307 36.77 -20.29 3.53
CA LEU A 307 35.64 -20.37 4.48
C LEU A 307 34.41 -21.08 3.89
N SER A 308 34.36 -21.36 2.59
CA SER A 308 33.20 -22.04 1.98
C SER A 308 32.91 -23.42 2.57
N CYS A 309 33.91 -24.09 3.17
CA CYS A 309 33.74 -25.37 3.87
C CYS A 309 32.93 -25.25 5.17
N CYS A 310 32.86 -24.06 5.76
CA CYS A 310 32.06 -23.77 6.96
C CYS A 310 30.60 -23.47 6.61
N PHE A 311 30.11 -23.85 5.43
CA PHE A 311 28.70 -23.67 5.04
C PHE A 311 28.10 -25.00 4.62
N THR A 312 26.79 -25.17 4.84
CA THR A 312 26.09 -26.36 4.35
C THR A 312 25.99 -26.41 2.83
N ASP A 313 26.06 -25.24 2.16
CA ASP A 313 26.13 -25.10 0.71
C ASP A 313 27.37 -24.25 0.32
N PRO A 314 28.53 -24.91 0.12
CA PRO A 314 29.76 -24.24 -0.28
C PRO A 314 29.66 -23.54 -1.65
N ALA A 315 28.84 -24.05 -2.57
CA ALA A 315 28.68 -23.48 -3.90
C ALA A 315 27.95 -22.12 -3.82
N ARG A 316 26.92 -22.04 -2.98
CA ARG A 316 26.23 -20.79 -2.66
C ARG A 316 27.14 -19.79 -1.97
N ALA A 317 28.03 -20.24 -1.08
CA ALA A 317 29.03 -19.37 -0.44
C ALA A 317 29.94 -18.70 -1.48
N LYS A 318 30.52 -19.52 -2.39
CA LYS A 318 31.38 -19.04 -3.48
C LYS A 318 30.64 -18.11 -4.44
N LYS A 319 29.35 -18.37 -4.69
CA LYS A 319 28.49 -17.49 -5.51
C LYS A 319 28.26 -16.14 -4.84
N GLY A 320 27.97 -16.13 -3.53
CA GLY A 320 27.82 -14.89 -2.75
C GLY A 320 29.08 -14.03 -2.82
N TYR A 321 30.24 -14.63 -2.56
CA TYR A 321 31.54 -13.96 -2.67
C TYR A 321 31.80 -13.37 -4.07
N ARG A 322 31.60 -14.16 -5.13
CA ARG A 322 31.78 -13.68 -6.52
C ARG A 322 30.84 -12.52 -6.86
N LYS A 323 29.60 -12.56 -6.39
CA LYS A 323 28.65 -11.45 -6.54
C LYS A 323 29.15 -10.19 -5.85
N THR A 324 29.72 -10.30 -4.66
CA THR A 324 30.29 -9.14 -3.96
C THR A 324 31.43 -8.52 -4.75
N LEU A 325 32.34 -9.32 -5.32
CA LEU A 325 33.42 -8.81 -6.17
C LEU A 325 32.92 -8.15 -7.46
N GLN A 326 31.89 -8.72 -8.10
CA GLN A 326 31.33 -8.20 -9.35
C GLN A 326 30.50 -6.92 -9.15
N ASN A 327 29.68 -6.89 -8.10
CA ASN A 327 28.71 -5.82 -7.87
C ASN A 327 29.21 -4.78 -6.85
N GLY A 328 30.37 -4.99 -6.24
CA GLY A 328 30.93 -4.18 -5.16
C GLY A 328 30.32 -4.45 -3.78
N PHE A 329 29.10 -4.99 -3.71
CA PHE A 329 28.43 -5.31 -2.44
C PHE A 329 27.48 -6.51 -2.55
N LEU A 330 27.13 -7.06 -1.38
CA LEU A 330 26.13 -8.11 -1.19
C LEU A 330 25.35 -7.80 0.08
N ARG A 331 24.01 -7.86 0.03
CA ARG A 331 23.16 -7.58 1.19
C ARG A 331 22.19 -8.73 1.43
N ASN A 332 21.84 -8.93 2.69
CA ASN A 332 20.81 -9.83 3.18
C ASN A 332 20.94 -11.25 2.61
N TYR A 333 22.16 -11.75 2.49
CA TYR A 333 22.41 -13.04 1.87
C TYR A 333 22.32 -14.15 2.92
N GLU A 334 21.14 -14.74 3.06
CA GLU A 334 20.90 -15.81 4.02
C GLU A 334 21.62 -17.11 3.62
N MET A 335 22.30 -17.69 4.62
CA MET A 335 23.05 -18.92 4.52
C MET A 335 23.00 -19.70 5.84
N LEU A 336 23.34 -20.99 5.77
CA LEU A 336 23.53 -21.83 6.94
C LEU A 336 25.02 -22.11 7.09
N MET A 337 25.60 -21.57 8.15
CA MET A 337 26.99 -21.79 8.53
C MET A 337 27.07 -23.01 9.44
N ARG A 338 28.09 -23.85 9.25
CA ARG A 338 28.41 -24.98 10.12
C ARG A 338 29.71 -24.66 10.84
N ASN A 339 29.64 -24.55 12.17
CA ASN A 339 30.84 -24.31 12.98
C ASN A 339 31.67 -25.61 13.11
N PHE A 340 32.89 -25.51 13.67
CA PHE A 340 33.78 -26.66 13.81
C PHE A 340 33.35 -27.69 14.85
N ARG A 341 32.28 -27.41 15.63
CA ARG A 341 31.62 -28.40 16.50
C ARG A 341 30.52 -29.18 15.78
N GLY A 342 30.19 -28.80 14.54
CA GLY A 342 29.15 -29.42 13.73
C GLY A 342 27.76 -28.77 13.87
N GLU A 343 27.62 -27.71 14.68
CA GLU A 343 26.36 -26.99 14.86
C GLU A 343 26.06 -26.13 13.63
N THR A 344 24.80 -26.10 13.20
CA THR A 344 24.36 -25.31 12.06
C THR A 344 23.67 -24.04 12.55
N ILE A 345 24.22 -22.90 12.17
CA ILE A 345 23.78 -21.57 12.60
C ILE A 345 23.28 -20.80 11.37
N PRO A 346 22.02 -20.35 11.35
CA PRO A 346 21.52 -19.48 10.30
C PRO A 346 22.14 -18.09 10.43
N VAL A 347 22.73 -17.62 9.33
CA VAL A 347 23.48 -16.36 9.30
C VAL A 347 23.08 -15.54 8.09
N LEU A 348 22.99 -14.22 8.30
CA LEU A 348 22.72 -13.23 7.27
C LEU A 348 24.02 -12.53 6.90
N PHE A 349 24.49 -12.74 5.67
CA PHE A 349 25.74 -12.16 5.18
C PHE A 349 25.53 -10.83 4.46
N ASN A 350 26.32 -9.83 4.88
CA ASN A 350 26.49 -8.57 4.18
C ASN A 350 27.97 -8.42 3.80
N GLY A 351 28.28 -8.19 2.53
CA GLY A 351 29.64 -8.06 2.03
C GLY A 351 29.86 -6.74 1.28
N SER A 352 31.05 -6.18 1.38
CA SER A 352 31.49 -5.02 0.60
C SER A 352 32.95 -5.17 0.20
N ILE A 353 33.31 -4.71 -1.00
CA ILE A 353 34.71 -4.63 -1.41
C ILE A 353 35.41 -3.46 -0.72
N PHE A 354 36.72 -3.59 -0.50
CA PHE A 354 37.58 -2.46 -0.13
C PHE A 354 38.76 -2.37 -1.09
N THR A 355 39.18 -1.15 -1.39
CA THR A 355 40.22 -0.84 -2.39
C THR A 355 41.41 -0.15 -1.72
N ASN A 356 42.58 -0.21 -2.36
CA ASN A 356 43.72 0.63 -1.98
C ASN A 356 43.54 2.07 -2.52
N GLU A 357 44.51 2.94 -2.22
CA GLU A 357 44.58 4.33 -2.68
C GLU A 357 44.60 4.49 -4.22
N GLN A 358 44.96 3.43 -4.95
CA GLN A 358 44.99 3.39 -6.42
C GLN A 358 43.70 2.84 -7.03
N GLY A 359 42.65 2.58 -6.22
CA GLY A 359 41.37 2.04 -6.67
C GLY A 359 41.38 0.53 -6.99
N LYS A 360 42.48 -0.18 -6.71
CA LYS A 360 42.57 -1.64 -6.89
C LYS A 360 41.88 -2.35 -5.74
N VAL A 361 41.01 -3.31 -6.06
CA VAL A 361 40.31 -4.15 -5.07
C VAL A 361 41.32 -4.96 -4.27
N CYS A 362 41.35 -4.72 -2.95
CA CYS A 362 42.20 -5.42 -2.00
C CYS A 362 41.51 -6.65 -1.42
N GLY A 363 40.17 -6.68 -1.38
CA GLY A 363 39.42 -7.80 -0.83
C GLY A 363 37.96 -7.50 -0.58
N VAL A 364 37.32 -8.38 0.20
CA VAL A 364 35.93 -8.27 0.65
C VAL A 364 35.88 -8.29 2.17
N LEU A 365 35.24 -7.29 2.76
CA LEU A 365 34.81 -7.34 4.17
C LEU A 365 33.39 -7.90 4.20
N ALA A 366 33.19 -9.00 4.92
CA ALA A 366 31.89 -9.61 5.13
C ALA A 366 31.52 -9.64 6.62
N VAL A 367 30.27 -9.29 6.90
CA VAL A 367 29.65 -9.36 8.22
C VAL A 367 28.64 -10.50 8.20
N ALA A 368 28.74 -11.41 9.16
CA ALA A 368 27.77 -12.50 9.33
C ALA A 368 26.96 -12.26 10.60
N ARG A 369 25.68 -11.90 10.46
CA ARG A 369 24.78 -11.76 11.61
C ARG A 369 24.09 -13.07 11.90
N ASP A 370 24.19 -13.56 13.14
CA ASP A 370 23.38 -14.68 13.61
C ASP A 370 21.90 -14.27 13.64
N ILE A 371 21.06 -15.02 12.90
CA ILE A 371 19.61 -14.78 12.80
C ILE A 371 18.79 -15.89 13.48
N THR A 372 19.40 -16.68 14.36
CA THR A 372 18.73 -17.79 15.06
C THR A 372 17.53 -17.31 15.84
N GLN A 373 17.70 -16.28 16.69
CA GLN A 373 16.60 -15.71 17.46
C GLN A 373 15.51 -15.12 16.56
N PHE A 374 15.91 -14.44 15.48
CA PHE A 374 14.97 -13.87 14.52
C PHE A 374 14.11 -14.96 13.86
N LYS A 375 14.73 -16.06 13.39
CA LYS A 375 14.00 -17.21 12.81
C LYS A 375 13.10 -17.91 13.82
N GLN A 376 13.53 -18.01 15.07
CA GLN A 376 12.72 -18.60 16.14
C GLN A 376 11.49 -17.74 16.45
N MET A 377 11.65 -16.43 16.60
CA MET A 377 10.54 -15.49 16.79
C MET A 377 9.58 -15.46 15.59
N GLU A 378 10.10 -15.50 14.36
CA GLU A 378 9.29 -15.58 13.15
C GLU A 378 8.43 -16.85 13.13
N LYS A 379 9.04 -17.99 13.49
CA LYS A 379 8.34 -19.27 13.59
C LYS A 379 7.26 -19.25 14.68
N GLU A 380 7.59 -18.77 15.88
CA GLU A 380 6.64 -18.65 16.99
C GLU A 380 5.46 -17.74 16.64
N LEU A 381 5.74 -16.61 15.99
CA LEU A 381 4.71 -15.69 15.52
C LEU A 381 3.81 -16.35 14.47
N ARG A 382 4.39 -17.07 13.51
CA ARG A 382 3.62 -17.80 12.49
C ARG A 382 2.74 -18.86 13.11
N GLU A 383 3.25 -19.67 14.04
CA GLU A 383 2.49 -20.71 14.74
C GLU A 383 1.37 -20.10 15.61
N ALA A 384 1.63 -18.98 16.28
CA ALA A 384 0.62 -18.24 17.04
C ALA A 384 -0.48 -17.68 16.13
N LYS A 385 -0.10 -17.15 14.95
CA LYS A 385 -1.05 -16.66 13.94
C LYS A 385 -1.92 -17.80 13.39
N GLU A 386 -1.31 -18.92 13.00
CA GLU A 386 -2.04 -20.09 12.49
C GLU A 386 -3.00 -20.66 13.54
N LYS A 387 -2.59 -20.73 14.82
CA LYS A 387 -3.48 -21.11 15.94
C LYS A 387 -4.64 -20.12 16.12
N ALA A 388 -4.39 -18.82 16.00
CA ALA A 388 -5.44 -17.81 16.13
C ALA A 388 -6.43 -17.87 14.95
N GLU A 389 -5.94 -18.05 13.72
CA GLU A 389 -6.77 -18.16 12.51
C GLU A 389 -7.63 -19.43 12.54
N THR A 390 -7.04 -20.58 12.88
CA THR A 390 -7.78 -21.85 13.03
C THR A 390 -8.83 -21.75 14.14
N ALA A 391 -8.50 -21.17 15.30
CA ALA A 391 -9.48 -20.95 16.37
C ALA A 391 -10.65 -20.03 15.92
N SER A 392 -10.36 -18.98 15.13
CA SER A 392 -11.38 -18.08 14.59
C SER A 392 -12.31 -18.75 13.57
N LEU A 393 -11.74 -19.56 12.67
CA LEU A 393 -12.48 -20.36 11.70
C LEU A 393 -13.38 -21.38 12.42
N SER A 394 -12.83 -22.16 13.35
CA SER A 394 -13.60 -23.13 14.13
C SER A 394 -14.70 -22.47 14.97
N LYS A 395 -14.46 -21.27 15.54
CA LYS A 395 -15.49 -20.49 16.24
C LYS A 395 -16.64 -20.12 15.29
N SER A 396 -16.33 -19.68 14.07
CA SER A 396 -17.32 -19.25 13.09
C SER A 396 -18.15 -20.43 12.55
N GLU A 397 -17.49 -21.55 12.24
CA GLU A 397 -18.15 -22.79 11.81
C GLU A 397 -19.05 -23.38 12.90
N PHE A 398 -18.55 -23.40 14.15
CA PHE A 398 -19.34 -23.83 15.30
C PHE A 398 -20.61 -22.99 15.46
N LEU A 399 -20.51 -21.66 15.38
CA LEU A 399 -21.68 -20.77 15.50
C LEU A 399 -22.67 -20.98 14.35
N ALA A 400 -22.18 -21.14 13.11
CA ALA A 400 -23.02 -21.43 11.95
C ALA A 400 -23.81 -22.74 12.14
N ASN A 401 -23.13 -23.81 12.53
CA ASN A 401 -23.76 -25.11 12.78
C ASN A 401 -24.76 -25.04 13.94
N MET A 402 -24.39 -24.41 15.07
CA MET A 402 -25.30 -24.21 16.20
C MET A 402 -26.56 -23.42 15.82
N SER A 403 -26.44 -22.41 14.97
CA SER A 403 -27.62 -21.68 14.49
C SER A 403 -28.57 -22.59 13.72
N HIS A 404 -28.06 -23.42 12.81
CA HIS A 404 -28.89 -24.39 12.08
C HIS A 404 -29.55 -25.43 13.01
N GLU A 405 -28.79 -25.94 13.97
CA GLU A 405 -29.26 -26.92 14.97
C GLU A 405 -30.31 -26.35 15.92
N ILE A 406 -30.29 -25.05 16.22
CA ILE A 406 -31.32 -24.40 17.04
C ILE A 406 -32.52 -23.94 16.20
N ARG A 407 -32.27 -23.42 14.99
CA ARG A 407 -33.31 -22.90 14.10
C ARG A 407 -34.34 -23.97 13.73
N THR A 408 -33.87 -25.17 13.45
CA THR A 408 -34.71 -26.30 13.00
C THR A 408 -35.78 -26.70 14.02
N PRO A 409 -35.46 -27.04 15.29
CA PRO A 409 -36.48 -27.34 16.29
C PRO A 409 -37.35 -26.12 16.63
N MET A 410 -36.78 -24.91 16.64
CA MET A 410 -37.53 -23.69 16.93
C MET A 410 -38.59 -23.37 15.86
N ASN A 411 -38.24 -23.51 14.59
CA ASN A 411 -39.21 -23.33 13.50
C ASN A 411 -40.31 -24.39 13.54
N GLY A 412 -40.00 -25.62 13.96
CA GLY A 412 -40.99 -26.65 14.23
C GLY A 412 -41.98 -26.22 15.32
N ILE A 413 -41.47 -25.73 16.46
CA ILE A 413 -42.30 -25.22 17.57
C ILE A 413 -43.18 -24.05 17.12
N LEU A 414 -42.60 -23.05 16.45
CA LEU A 414 -43.35 -21.89 15.95
C LEU A 414 -44.43 -22.29 14.94
N GLY A 415 -44.12 -23.22 14.03
CA GLY A 415 -45.09 -23.75 13.09
C GLY A 415 -46.25 -24.47 13.77
N PHE A 416 -46.01 -25.25 14.83
CA PHE A 416 -47.09 -25.85 15.62
C PHE A 416 -47.90 -24.81 16.40
N VAL A 417 -47.26 -23.77 16.92
CA VAL A 417 -47.96 -22.67 17.60
C VAL A 417 -48.86 -21.92 16.63
N ASP A 418 -48.39 -21.64 15.41
CA ASP A 418 -49.20 -21.04 14.35
C ASP A 418 -50.41 -21.91 13.99
N LEU A 419 -50.21 -23.24 13.89
CA LEU A 419 -51.33 -24.16 13.71
C LEU A 419 -52.32 -24.12 14.89
N LEU A 420 -51.85 -24.08 16.14
CA LEU A 420 -52.77 -24.04 17.29
C LEU A 420 -53.54 -22.72 17.34
N LEU A 421 -52.92 -21.59 16.99
CA LEU A 421 -53.55 -20.26 16.98
C LEU A 421 -54.71 -20.11 15.97
N GLU A 422 -54.78 -20.98 14.97
CA GLU A 422 -55.88 -21.05 14.00
C GLU A 422 -57.10 -21.85 14.52
N GLU A 423 -56.99 -22.56 15.64
CA GLU A 423 -58.10 -23.32 16.24
C GLU A 423 -59.01 -22.42 17.11
N GLU A 424 -60.20 -22.93 17.45
CA GLU A 424 -61.06 -22.27 18.44
C GLU A 424 -60.48 -22.45 19.85
N LEU A 425 -59.69 -21.48 20.27
CA LEU A 425 -59.01 -21.47 21.56
C LEU A 425 -59.73 -20.58 22.60
N ARG A 426 -59.67 -20.97 23.87
CA ARG A 426 -60.01 -20.05 24.97
C ARG A 426 -59.01 -18.89 25.02
N SER A 427 -59.43 -17.72 25.51
CA SER A 427 -58.59 -16.50 25.59
C SER A 427 -57.22 -16.79 26.21
N GLU A 428 -57.18 -17.45 27.37
CA GLU A 428 -55.94 -17.80 28.08
C GLU A 428 -55.00 -18.69 27.26
N GLN A 429 -55.55 -19.63 26.47
CA GLN A 429 -54.76 -20.51 25.61
C GLN A 429 -54.19 -19.75 24.41
N ARG A 430 -54.98 -18.84 23.83
CA ARG A 430 -54.55 -17.96 22.74
C ARG A 430 -53.44 -17.03 23.20
N ASP A 431 -53.58 -16.41 24.37
CA ASP A 431 -52.58 -15.51 24.95
C ASP A 431 -51.28 -16.25 25.28
N ALA A 432 -51.38 -17.47 25.84
CA ALA A 432 -50.23 -18.33 26.08
C ALA A 432 -49.49 -18.69 24.77
N LEU A 433 -50.21 -19.06 23.71
CA LEU A 433 -49.63 -19.39 22.42
C LEU A 433 -49.01 -18.17 21.72
N ILE A 434 -49.65 -17.00 21.77
CA ILE A 434 -49.06 -15.73 21.29
C ILE A 434 -47.75 -15.43 22.04
N THR A 435 -47.71 -15.68 23.35
CA THR A 435 -46.52 -15.46 24.17
C THR A 435 -45.40 -16.43 23.82
N ILE A 436 -45.70 -17.71 23.62
CA ILE A 436 -44.74 -18.73 23.16
C ILE A 436 -44.19 -18.34 21.78
N LYS A 437 -45.07 -17.92 20.86
CA LYS A 437 -44.68 -17.46 19.52
C LYS A 437 -43.69 -16.30 19.58
N LYS A 438 -44.05 -15.22 20.28
CA LYS A 438 -43.18 -14.05 20.47
C LYS A 438 -41.84 -14.42 21.10
N SER A 439 -41.85 -15.33 22.07
CA SER A 439 -40.62 -15.78 22.75
C SER A 439 -39.71 -16.58 21.81
N GLY A 440 -40.28 -17.44 20.96
CA GLY A 440 -39.53 -18.22 19.99
C GLY A 440 -38.97 -17.37 18.84
N GLU A 441 -39.77 -16.43 18.32
CA GLU A 441 -39.32 -15.45 17.32
C GLU A 441 -38.17 -14.58 17.86
N ASN A 442 -38.28 -14.12 19.12
CA ASN A 442 -37.20 -13.40 19.78
C ASN A 442 -35.93 -14.25 19.88
N LEU A 443 -36.02 -15.52 20.29
CA LEU A 443 -34.84 -16.39 20.41
C LEU A 443 -34.11 -16.56 19.06
N LEU A 444 -34.86 -16.73 17.96
CA LEU A 444 -34.28 -16.80 16.62
C LEU A 444 -33.55 -15.50 16.25
N HIS A 445 -34.14 -14.34 16.56
CA HIS A 445 -33.48 -13.06 16.35
C HIS A 445 -32.17 -12.93 17.14
N ILE A 446 -32.11 -13.41 18.39
CA ILE A 446 -30.87 -13.40 19.19
C ILE A 446 -29.78 -14.25 18.52
N ILE A 447 -30.15 -15.40 17.98
CA ILE A 447 -29.22 -16.30 17.31
C ILE A 447 -28.70 -15.68 16.01
N ASP A 448 -29.59 -15.05 15.25
CA ASP A 448 -29.21 -14.34 14.03
C ASP A 448 -28.28 -13.15 14.34
N ASP A 449 -28.53 -12.39 15.42
CA ASP A 449 -27.61 -11.33 15.89
C ASP A 449 -26.21 -11.89 16.23
N ILE A 450 -26.14 -13.04 16.89
CA ILE A 450 -24.86 -13.69 17.25
C ILE A 450 -24.11 -14.13 15.99
N LEU A 451 -24.81 -14.71 15.02
CA LEU A 451 -24.22 -15.09 13.74
C LEU A 451 -23.70 -13.87 12.97
N ASP A 452 -24.51 -12.81 12.88
CA ASP A 452 -24.13 -11.59 12.17
C ASP A 452 -22.93 -10.93 12.85
N LEU A 453 -22.85 -10.93 14.19
CA LEU A 453 -21.64 -10.50 14.91
C LEU A 453 -20.42 -11.35 14.53
N SER A 454 -20.54 -12.69 14.48
CA SER A 454 -19.43 -13.56 14.10
C SER A 454 -18.96 -13.33 12.66
N LYS A 455 -19.90 -13.07 11.74
CA LYS A 455 -19.58 -12.74 10.33
C LYS A 455 -18.92 -11.36 10.20
N VAL A 456 -19.38 -10.40 11.00
CA VAL A 456 -18.77 -9.08 11.16
C VAL A 456 -17.33 -9.18 11.67
N GLU A 457 -17.08 -9.95 12.74
CA GLU A 457 -15.76 -10.10 13.37
C GLU A 457 -14.74 -10.76 12.42
N SER A 458 -15.21 -11.67 11.57
CA SER A 458 -14.39 -12.38 10.59
C SER A 458 -14.21 -11.64 9.25
N ASN A 459 -14.79 -10.44 9.07
CA ASN A 459 -14.84 -9.70 7.81
C ASN A 459 -15.39 -10.51 6.62
N THR A 460 -16.31 -11.46 6.88
CA THR A 460 -16.90 -12.34 5.84
C THR A 460 -18.18 -11.78 5.22
N ILE A 461 -18.65 -10.62 5.67
CA ILE A 461 -19.85 -9.98 5.11
C ILE A 461 -19.51 -9.29 3.79
N GLU A 462 -20.08 -9.81 2.71
CA GLU A 462 -20.11 -9.15 1.40
C GLU A 462 -21.36 -8.28 1.29
N LEU A 463 -21.19 -7.01 0.92
CA LEU A 463 -22.30 -6.11 0.67
C LEU A 463 -22.82 -6.28 -0.76
N GLU A 464 -24.14 -6.39 -0.90
CA GLU A 464 -24.75 -6.39 -2.23
C GLU A 464 -24.79 -4.96 -2.82
N SER A 465 -24.83 -4.88 -4.14
CA SER A 465 -25.01 -3.61 -4.86
C SER A 465 -26.15 -3.78 -5.86
N ILE A 466 -27.37 -3.49 -5.41
CA ILE A 466 -28.59 -3.52 -6.22
C ILE A 466 -29.22 -2.13 -6.29
N SER A 467 -29.96 -1.85 -7.37
CA SER A 467 -30.67 -0.57 -7.54
C SER A 467 -31.93 -0.55 -6.67
N PHE A 468 -32.10 0.46 -5.83
CA PHE A 468 -33.24 0.61 -4.92
C PHE A 468 -33.58 2.07 -4.63
N SER A 469 -34.80 2.31 -4.16
CA SER A 469 -35.30 3.62 -3.71
C SER A 469 -35.15 3.74 -2.19
N VAL A 470 -34.34 4.71 -1.74
CA VAL A 470 -34.19 5.00 -0.30
C VAL A 470 -35.49 5.53 0.28
N GLU A 471 -36.24 6.32 -0.48
CA GLU A 471 -37.54 6.87 -0.03
C GLU A 471 -38.53 5.75 0.29
N ASP A 472 -38.71 4.80 -0.63
CA ASP A 472 -39.63 3.67 -0.42
C ASP A 472 -39.17 2.80 0.75
N LEU A 473 -37.86 2.54 0.86
CA LEU A 473 -37.29 1.77 1.97
C LEU A 473 -37.60 2.40 3.33
N ILE A 474 -37.36 3.70 3.49
CA ILE A 474 -37.59 4.43 4.76
C ILE A 474 -39.08 4.47 5.11
N LEU A 475 -39.94 4.73 4.12
CA LEU A 475 -41.40 4.76 4.32
C LEU A 475 -41.95 3.38 4.71
N ASP A 476 -41.48 2.30 4.08
CA ASP A 476 -41.87 0.93 4.41
C ASP A 476 -41.41 0.53 5.83
N ILE A 477 -40.23 0.99 6.25
CA ILE A 477 -39.76 0.81 7.63
C ILE A 477 -40.68 1.56 8.60
N GLY A 478 -41.04 2.82 8.30
CA GLY A 478 -41.96 3.60 9.11
C GLY A 478 -43.33 2.91 9.28
N GLU A 479 -43.89 2.37 8.20
CA GLU A 479 -45.17 1.63 8.23
C GLU A 479 -45.07 0.32 9.03
N SER A 480 -43.97 -0.41 8.89
CA SER A 480 -43.69 -1.61 9.68
C SER A 480 -43.56 -1.30 11.18
N ILE A 481 -42.82 -0.24 11.54
CA ILE A 481 -42.60 0.15 12.93
C ILE A 481 -43.90 0.64 13.58
N LYS A 482 -44.75 1.36 12.84
CA LYS A 482 -46.08 1.78 13.30
C LYS A 482 -46.99 0.60 13.66
N THR A 483 -46.87 -0.51 12.96
CA THR A 483 -47.63 -1.73 13.31
C THR A 483 -47.09 -2.34 14.62
N ASN A 484 -45.79 -2.18 14.88
CA ASN A 484 -45.11 -2.68 16.07
C ASN A 484 -45.29 -1.80 17.33
N THR A 485 -45.72 -0.54 17.20
CA THR A 485 -46.04 0.31 18.36
C THR A 485 -47.29 -0.14 19.11
N GLY A 486 -48.14 -0.98 18.48
CA GLY A 486 -49.37 -1.48 19.07
C GLY A 486 -50.33 -0.33 19.41
N GLU A 487 -50.87 -0.34 20.62
CA GLU A 487 -51.77 0.72 21.13
C GLU A 487 -51.03 1.91 21.76
N LYS A 488 -49.68 1.93 21.74
CA LYS A 488 -48.94 3.07 22.32
C LYS A 488 -49.23 4.35 21.53
N PRO A 489 -49.47 5.50 22.21
CA PRO A 489 -49.68 6.79 21.56
C PRO A 489 -48.34 7.39 21.08
N ILE A 490 -47.73 6.75 20.07
CA ILE A 490 -46.47 7.15 19.46
C ILE A 490 -46.69 7.51 18.00
N GLU A 491 -46.29 8.72 17.62
CA GLU A 491 -46.34 9.16 16.22
C GLU A 491 -45.05 8.83 15.48
N ILE A 492 -45.17 8.28 14.27
CA ILE A 492 -44.03 7.91 13.42
C ILE A 492 -43.93 8.88 12.25
N ASN A 493 -42.88 9.69 12.25
CA ASN A 493 -42.61 10.72 11.27
C ASN A 493 -41.45 10.30 10.36
N CYS A 494 -41.59 10.48 9.04
CA CYS A 494 -40.54 10.17 8.06
C CYS A 494 -40.18 11.44 7.29
N ARG A 495 -38.94 11.90 7.42
CA ARG A 495 -38.40 13.09 6.77
C ARG A 495 -37.33 12.68 5.76
N ILE A 496 -37.52 13.06 4.50
CA ILE A 496 -36.60 12.70 3.41
C ILE A 496 -36.24 13.97 2.64
N ASP A 497 -34.97 14.36 2.71
CA ASP A 497 -34.47 15.62 2.18
C ASP A 497 -33.33 15.41 1.16
N ASP A 498 -33.56 15.84 -0.08
CA ASP A 498 -32.57 15.91 -1.15
C ASP A 498 -31.86 14.56 -1.47
N VAL A 499 -32.58 13.45 -1.32
CA VAL A 499 -32.06 12.11 -1.62
C VAL A 499 -32.34 11.75 -3.10
N PRO A 500 -31.35 11.20 -3.85
CA PRO A 500 -31.59 10.71 -5.21
C PRO A 500 -32.64 9.58 -5.24
N GLU A 501 -33.48 9.57 -6.29
CA GLU A 501 -34.64 8.65 -6.38
C GLU A 501 -34.24 7.17 -6.41
N THR A 502 -33.11 6.85 -7.07
CA THR A 502 -32.58 5.49 -7.16
C THR A 502 -31.08 5.47 -6.91
N LEU A 503 -30.64 4.59 -6.02
CA LEU A 503 -29.24 4.40 -5.64
C LEU A 503 -28.86 2.92 -5.72
N SER A 504 -27.58 2.65 -5.91
CA SER A 504 -27.04 1.29 -5.88
C SER A 504 -26.31 1.00 -4.57
N GLY A 505 -26.73 -0.05 -3.88
CA GLY A 505 -26.15 -0.52 -2.61
C GLY A 505 -26.93 -1.71 -2.04
N ASP A 506 -26.79 -1.95 -0.73
CA ASP A 506 -27.42 -3.07 -0.03
C ASP A 506 -28.64 -2.59 0.80
N PRO A 507 -29.88 -2.70 0.29
CA PRO A 507 -31.07 -2.28 1.03
C PRO A 507 -31.39 -3.21 2.20
N VAL A 508 -30.92 -4.46 2.21
CA VAL A 508 -31.18 -5.41 3.30
C VAL A 508 -30.38 -5.00 4.53
N ARG A 509 -29.10 -4.69 4.37
CA ARG A 509 -28.24 -4.22 5.47
C ARG A 509 -28.62 -2.82 5.94
N LEU A 510 -29.01 -1.93 5.02
CA LEU A 510 -29.56 -0.63 5.40
C LEU A 510 -30.85 -0.78 6.22
N ARG A 511 -31.77 -1.65 5.78
CA ARG A 511 -32.99 -1.96 6.54
C ARG A 511 -32.67 -2.47 7.93
N GLN A 512 -31.69 -3.37 8.05
CA GLN A 512 -31.27 -3.95 9.32
C GLN A 512 -30.80 -2.88 10.32
N ILE A 513 -29.95 -1.94 9.89
CA ILE A 513 -29.53 -0.81 10.73
C ILE A 513 -30.75 -0.01 11.18
N MET A 514 -31.59 0.42 10.23
CA MET A 514 -32.73 1.28 10.49
C MET A 514 -33.78 0.62 11.42
N VAL A 515 -34.12 -0.64 11.19
CA VAL A 515 -35.08 -1.39 12.01
C VAL A 515 -34.55 -1.55 13.44
N ASN A 516 -33.26 -1.82 13.63
CA ASN A 516 -32.69 -1.91 14.97
C ASN A 516 -32.71 -0.55 15.70
N LEU A 517 -32.38 0.55 15.02
CA LEU A 517 -32.47 1.89 15.61
C LEU A 517 -33.93 2.26 15.97
N CYS A 518 -34.89 1.99 15.06
CA CYS A 518 -36.31 2.24 15.32
C CYS A 518 -36.87 1.34 16.41
N GLY A 519 -36.45 0.07 16.48
CA GLY A 519 -36.85 -0.85 17.54
C GLY A 519 -36.38 -0.38 18.92
N ASN A 520 -35.17 0.18 19.00
CA ASN A 520 -34.69 0.83 20.24
C ASN A 520 -35.54 2.05 20.58
N ALA A 521 -35.88 2.91 19.63
CA ALA A 521 -36.75 4.06 19.87
C ALA A 521 -38.13 3.65 20.43
N VAL A 522 -38.83 2.70 19.80
CA VAL A 522 -40.15 2.20 20.26
C VAL A 522 -40.08 1.62 21.68
N LYS A 523 -38.95 1.00 22.03
CA LYS A 523 -38.74 0.39 23.34
C LYS A 523 -38.62 1.42 24.47
N PHE A 524 -38.07 2.60 24.20
CA PHE A 524 -37.78 3.63 25.21
C PHE A 524 -38.76 4.83 25.20
N VAL A 525 -39.68 4.88 24.23
CA VAL A 525 -40.77 5.87 24.18
C VAL A 525 -42.06 5.22 24.69
N GLU A 526 -42.71 5.86 25.68
CA GLU A 526 -44.04 5.46 26.17
C GLU A 526 -45.16 6.27 25.50
N GLN A 527 -44.93 7.59 25.34
CA GLN A 527 -45.78 8.52 24.63
C GLN A 527 -44.88 9.58 23.97
N GLY A 528 -45.21 10.01 22.75
CA GLY A 528 -44.45 11.03 22.03
C GLY A 528 -44.27 10.70 20.56
N GLU A 529 -43.08 10.96 20.01
CA GLU A 529 -42.83 10.75 18.58
C GLU A 529 -41.46 10.13 18.29
N ILE A 530 -41.40 9.46 17.15
CA ILE A 530 -40.18 8.91 16.56
C ILE A 530 -40.05 9.48 15.15
N THR A 531 -38.96 10.20 14.90
CA THR A 531 -38.67 10.79 13.59
C THR A 531 -37.52 10.03 12.92
N ILE A 532 -37.82 9.44 11.76
CA ILE A 532 -36.87 8.79 10.87
C ILE A 532 -36.48 9.80 9.79
N ASN A 533 -35.20 10.14 9.71
CA ASN A 533 -34.66 11.12 8.78
C ASN A 533 -33.65 10.49 7.82
N ALA A 534 -33.71 10.88 6.55
CA ALA A 534 -32.73 10.55 5.53
C ALA A 534 -32.42 11.79 4.71
N ALA A 535 -31.15 12.19 4.66
CA ALA A 535 -30.72 13.38 3.93
C ALA A 535 -29.38 13.18 3.22
N THR A 536 -29.11 13.95 2.17
CA THR A 536 -27.80 13.97 1.53
C THR A 536 -26.78 14.71 2.40
N TYR A 537 -25.69 14.02 2.74
CA TYR A 537 -24.58 14.58 3.53
C TYR A 537 -23.46 15.10 2.62
N LYS A 538 -23.11 14.32 1.59
CA LYS A 538 -22.12 14.69 0.59
C LYS A 538 -22.52 14.14 -0.77
N ASP A 539 -22.47 14.97 -1.80
CA ASP A 539 -22.84 14.56 -3.15
C ASP A 539 -21.68 14.73 -4.15
N ASP A 540 -21.23 13.62 -4.74
CA ASP A 540 -20.19 13.58 -5.76
C ASP A 540 -20.77 13.13 -7.12
N LYS A 541 -20.00 13.20 -8.21
CA LYS A 541 -20.48 12.84 -9.57
C LYS A 541 -20.89 11.37 -9.71
N LYS A 542 -20.27 10.45 -8.96
CA LYS A 542 -20.46 8.98 -9.09
C LYS A 542 -21.06 8.33 -7.84
N SER A 543 -21.04 9.02 -6.71
CA SER A 543 -21.44 8.49 -5.41
C SER A 543 -22.09 9.57 -4.57
N VAL A 544 -22.98 9.18 -3.68
CA VAL A 544 -23.59 10.05 -2.68
C VAL A 544 -23.40 9.41 -1.30
N VAL A 545 -23.07 10.23 -0.31
CA VAL A 545 -23.09 9.84 1.09
C VAL A 545 -24.36 10.39 1.69
N LEU A 546 -25.20 9.52 2.22
CA LEU A 546 -26.41 9.89 2.93
C LEU A 546 -26.17 9.85 4.43
N ILE A 547 -26.81 10.75 5.16
CA ILE A 547 -26.96 10.70 6.62
C ILE A 547 -28.37 10.24 6.95
N PHE A 548 -28.46 9.24 7.81
CA PHE A 548 -29.69 8.74 8.37
C PHE A 548 -29.71 9.03 9.85
N SER A 549 -30.87 9.40 10.39
CA SER A 549 -31.04 9.50 11.84
C SER A 549 -32.41 9.01 12.30
N VAL A 550 -32.43 8.45 13.51
CA VAL A 550 -33.66 8.08 14.23
C VAL A 550 -33.67 8.87 15.52
N THR A 551 -34.64 9.77 15.65
CA THR A 551 -34.83 10.64 16.81
C THR A 551 -36.05 10.17 17.60
N ASP A 552 -35.88 9.94 18.89
CA ASP A 552 -36.93 9.55 19.83
C ASP A 552 -37.09 10.58 20.94
N THR A 553 -38.31 10.74 21.47
CA THR A 553 -38.60 11.59 22.63
C THR A 553 -38.63 10.81 23.95
N GLY A 554 -37.81 9.76 24.06
CA GLY A 554 -37.79 8.83 25.19
C GLY A 554 -36.96 9.31 26.39
N ILE A 555 -36.52 8.36 27.22
CA ILE A 555 -35.80 8.63 28.48
C ILE A 555 -34.41 9.27 28.31
N GLY A 556 -33.83 9.22 27.10
CA GLY A 556 -32.46 9.67 26.83
C GLY A 556 -31.36 8.80 27.47
N ILE A 557 -30.11 9.13 27.17
CA ILE A 557 -28.90 8.36 27.52
C ILE A 557 -27.89 9.31 28.19
N PRO A 558 -27.30 8.93 29.34
CA PRO A 558 -26.20 9.67 29.96
C PRO A 558 -24.95 9.76 29.06
N LYS A 559 -24.28 10.91 29.05
CA LYS A 559 -23.09 11.16 28.20
C LYS A 559 -21.92 10.20 28.46
N ASP A 560 -21.74 9.76 29.70
CA ASP A 560 -20.70 8.78 30.09
C ASP A 560 -20.92 7.38 29.49
N LYS A 561 -22.10 7.13 28.90
CA LYS A 561 -22.48 5.82 28.34
C LYS A 561 -22.40 5.76 26.81
N PHE A 562 -22.14 6.86 26.11
CA PHE A 562 -22.15 6.90 24.62
C PHE A 562 -21.19 5.90 23.99
N ASP A 563 -19.97 5.78 24.50
CA ASP A 563 -19.00 4.79 23.98
C ASP A 563 -19.32 3.35 24.40
N THR A 564 -20.06 3.19 25.47
CA THR A 564 -20.36 1.88 26.05
C THR A 564 -21.49 1.18 25.31
N ILE A 565 -22.50 1.92 24.82
CA ILE A 565 -23.68 1.35 24.15
C ILE A 565 -23.38 0.71 22.77
N PHE A 566 -22.26 1.07 22.13
CA PHE A 566 -21.84 0.47 20.87
C PHE A 566 -20.94 -0.77 21.05
N LYS A 567 -20.61 -1.15 22.30
CA LYS A 567 -19.83 -2.36 22.58
C LYS A 567 -20.73 -3.58 22.70
N SER A 568 -20.29 -4.72 22.15
CA SER A 568 -21.03 -5.98 22.21
C SER A 568 -21.36 -6.37 23.65
N PHE A 569 -22.60 -6.80 23.89
CA PHE A 569 -23.13 -7.25 25.18
C PHE A 569 -23.16 -6.18 26.29
N LYS A 570 -23.06 -4.88 25.95
CA LYS A 570 -23.19 -3.79 26.92
C LYS A 570 -24.58 -3.19 26.91
N GLN A 571 -25.12 -2.94 28.10
CA GLN A 571 -26.41 -2.27 28.34
C GLN A 571 -26.19 -1.07 29.26
N VAL A 572 -27.05 -0.05 29.15
CA VAL A 572 -26.98 1.17 29.97
C VAL A 572 -27.25 0.83 31.46
N ASP A 573 -28.20 -0.06 31.72
CA ASP A 573 -28.47 -0.62 33.05
C ASP A 573 -27.78 -1.99 33.18
N GLY A 574 -26.78 -2.10 34.05
CA GLY A 574 -26.12 -3.37 34.36
C GLY A 574 -26.96 -4.32 35.23
N SER A 575 -28.20 -3.94 35.57
CA SER A 575 -29.12 -4.72 36.39
C SER A 575 -29.99 -5.63 35.52
N THR A 576 -30.03 -6.91 35.84
CA THR A 576 -30.94 -7.91 35.26
C THR A 576 -32.43 -7.66 35.55
N THR A 577 -32.78 -6.60 36.29
CA THR A 577 -34.16 -6.21 36.59
C THR A 577 -34.87 -5.64 35.37
N ARG A 578 -35.79 -6.45 34.86
CA ARG A 578 -36.47 -6.38 33.57
C ARG A 578 -37.51 -5.25 33.50
N LYS A 579 -37.11 -4.06 33.05
CA LYS A 579 -38.08 -3.12 32.44
C LYS A 579 -37.86 -2.95 30.94
N TYR A 580 -36.60 -2.98 30.46
CA TYR A 580 -36.24 -2.77 29.06
C TYR A 580 -35.12 -3.74 28.59
N GLY A 581 -35.39 -5.06 28.56
CA GLY A 581 -34.40 -6.09 28.18
C GLY A 581 -34.09 -6.18 26.67
N GLY A 582 -32.86 -6.55 26.28
CA GLY A 582 -32.41 -6.78 24.89
C GLY A 582 -31.08 -7.55 24.83
N THR A 583 -30.54 -7.88 23.65
CA THR A 583 -29.28 -8.64 23.52
C THR A 583 -28.02 -7.81 23.78
N GLY A 584 -28.09 -6.49 23.60
CA GLY A 584 -26.92 -5.62 23.60
C GLY A 584 -26.00 -5.82 22.39
N LEU A 585 -26.49 -6.48 21.32
CA LEU A 585 -25.75 -6.75 20.10
C LEU A 585 -26.12 -5.80 18.95
N GLY A 586 -27.39 -5.41 18.86
CA GLY A 586 -27.92 -4.66 17.72
C GLY A 586 -27.13 -3.38 17.38
N LEU A 587 -26.81 -2.53 18.37
CA LEU A 587 -26.05 -1.29 18.13
C LEU A 587 -24.61 -1.55 17.69
N ALA A 588 -23.96 -2.59 18.23
CA ALA A 588 -22.61 -2.98 17.82
C ALA A 588 -22.60 -3.47 16.36
N ILE A 589 -23.57 -4.31 15.98
CA ILE A 589 -23.75 -4.79 14.60
C ILE A 589 -24.05 -3.61 13.66
N SER A 590 -24.97 -2.72 14.07
CA SER A 590 -25.37 -1.56 13.26
C SER A 590 -24.20 -0.61 12.99
N LYS A 591 -23.35 -0.37 14.00
CA LYS A 591 -22.13 0.43 13.83
C LYS A 591 -21.16 -0.21 12.86
N LYS A 592 -20.95 -1.54 12.93
CA LYS A 592 -20.07 -2.22 11.97
C LYS A 592 -20.65 -2.20 10.55
N LEU A 593 -21.95 -2.46 10.39
CA LEU A 593 -22.59 -2.42 9.07
C LEU A 593 -22.45 -1.02 8.44
N ALA A 594 -22.65 0.06 9.21
CA ALA A 594 -22.39 1.42 8.73
C ALA A 594 -20.94 1.63 8.26
N GLN A 595 -19.96 1.09 9.01
CA GLN A 595 -18.54 1.13 8.62
C GLN A 595 -18.24 0.35 7.34
N LEU A 596 -18.84 -0.84 7.17
CA LEU A 596 -18.73 -1.62 5.93
C LEU A 596 -19.36 -0.87 4.74
N MET A 597 -20.43 -0.12 4.98
CA MET A 597 -21.08 0.74 3.98
C MET A 597 -20.35 2.08 3.77
N GLY A 598 -19.13 2.24 4.32
CA GLY A 598 -18.27 3.40 4.08
C GLY A 598 -18.62 4.66 4.89
N GLY A 599 -19.34 4.51 6.01
CA GLY A 599 -19.63 5.61 6.94
C GLY A 599 -19.31 5.28 8.40
N ASP A 600 -19.97 5.96 9.33
CA ASP A 600 -19.83 5.76 10.78
C ASP A 600 -21.15 6.05 11.51
N MET A 601 -21.25 5.67 12.78
CA MET A 601 -22.44 5.78 13.62
C MET A 601 -22.15 6.38 15.01
N TRP A 602 -23.01 7.31 15.43
CA TRP A 602 -22.92 8.02 16.71
C TRP A 602 -24.30 8.30 17.31
N VAL A 603 -24.31 8.82 18.54
CA VAL A 603 -25.52 9.19 19.28
C VAL A 603 -25.38 10.58 19.88
N GLU A 604 -26.49 11.32 19.89
CA GLU A 604 -26.67 12.58 20.61
C GLU A 604 -27.89 12.42 21.51
N SER A 605 -27.76 12.66 22.82
CA SER A 605 -28.86 12.43 23.75
C SER A 605 -28.75 13.30 25.00
N GLU A 606 -29.90 13.65 25.57
CA GLU A 606 -30.03 14.33 26.84
C GLU A 606 -31.08 13.59 27.70
N LEU A 607 -30.75 13.35 28.97
CA LEU A 607 -31.60 12.60 29.89
C LEU A 607 -32.98 13.28 30.03
N GLY A 608 -34.05 12.53 29.82
CA GLY A 608 -35.44 12.99 29.87
C GLY A 608 -35.93 13.77 28.65
N LYS A 609 -35.08 14.02 27.64
CA LYS A 609 -35.49 14.69 26.38
C LYS A 609 -35.48 13.76 25.16
N GLY A 610 -34.82 12.60 25.26
CA GLY A 610 -34.75 11.61 24.19
C GLY A 610 -33.36 11.44 23.58
N SER A 611 -33.28 10.71 22.48
CA SER A 611 -32.02 10.36 21.82
C SER A 611 -32.12 10.51 20.30
N THR A 612 -31.01 10.85 19.67
CA THR A 612 -30.84 10.88 18.22
C THR A 612 -29.67 9.96 17.86
N PHE A 613 -29.98 8.85 17.21
CA PHE A 613 -28.97 7.97 16.64
C PHE A 613 -28.77 8.31 15.18
N SER A 614 -27.53 8.60 14.79
CA SER A 614 -27.18 9.03 13.44
C SER A 614 -26.10 8.14 12.85
N PHE A 615 -26.19 7.88 11.54
CA PHE A 615 -25.12 7.22 10.81
C PHE A 615 -25.02 7.71 9.38
N THR A 616 -23.85 7.51 8.77
CA THR A 616 -23.60 7.77 7.36
C THR A 616 -23.44 6.47 6.58
N ALA A 617 -23.85 6.47 5.31
CA ALA A 617 -23.61 5.36 4.39
C ALA A 617 -23.37 5.87 2.96
N ALA A 618 -22.41 5.27 2.26
CA ALA A 618 -22.04 5.64 0.91
C ALA A 618 -22.73 4.75 -0.13
N PHE A 619 -23.34 5.36 -1.14
CA PHE A 619 -24.02 4.69 -2.24
C PHE A 619 -23.49 5.13 -3.60
N LYS A 620 -23.56 4.25 -4.59
CA LYS A 620 -23.23 4.60 -5.98
C LYS A 620 -24.48 5.15 -6.67
N LYS A 621 -24.30 6.19 -7.48
CA LYS A 621 -25.33 6.65 -8.40
C LYS A 621 -25.40 5.69 -9.58
N ASP A 622 -26.60 5.31 -10.00
CA ASP A 622 -26.79 4.43 -11.16
C ASP A 622 -26.24 5.12 -12.44
N PRO A 623 -25.37 4.48 -13.26
CA PRO A 623 -24.83 5.08 -14.47
C PRO A 623 -25.89 5.36 -15.56
N GLU A 624 -27.06 4.71 -15.54
CA GLU A 624 -28.20 5.07 -16.41
C GLU A 624 -29.10 6.17 -15.82
N TYR A 625 -28.80 6.65 -14.61
CA TYR A 625 -29.49 7.79 -14.02
C TYR A 625 -29.17 9.07 -14.80
N ARG A 626 -30.00 9.35 -15.80
CA ARG A 626 -30.28 10.73 -16.18
C ARG A 626 -31.10 11.32 -15.05
N ALA A 627 -30.57 12.34 -14.38
CA ALA A 627 -31.41 13.22 -13.57
C ALA A 627 -32.66 13.51 -14.40
N PRO A 628 -33.88 13.24 -13.90
CA PRO A 628 -35.07 13.79 -14.52
C PRO A 628 -34.78 15.29 -14.67
N PRO A 629 -35.00 15.91 -15.85
CA PRO A 629 -34.81 17.35 -15.98
C PRO A 629 -35.56 17.99 -14.82
N ALA A 630 -34.79 18.65 -13.93
CA ALA A 630 -35.19 19.14 -12.60
C ALA A 630 -36.70 19.27 -12.56
N ALA A 631 -37.39 18.32 -11.90
CA ALA A 631 -38.82 18.08 -12.01
C ALA A 631 -39.49 19.40 -12.34
N LYS A 632 -39.81 19.62 -13.64
CA LYS A 632 -40.39 20.90 -14.07
C LYS A 632 -41.50 21.12 -13.05
N PRO A 633 -41.49 22.23 -12.28
CA PRO A 633 -42.51 22.46 -11.26
C PRO A 633 -43.81 22.12 -11.96
N ILE A 634 -44.56 21.13 -11.43
CA ILE A 634 -45.74 20.61 -12.11
C ILE A 634 -46.55 21.87 -12.43
N ILE A 635 -46.53 22.30 -13.69
CA ILE A 635 -46.90 23.68 -14.06
C ILE A 635 -48.36 23.92 -13.64
N GLU A 636 -49.10 22.83 -13.50
CA GLU A 636 -50.49 22.71 -13.13
C GLU A 636 -50.78 22.84 -11.60
N LEU A 637 -49.80 22.61 -10.71
CA LEU A 637 -49.96 22.73 -9.24
C LEU A 637 -49.36 24.03 -8.65
N LYS A 638 -48.59 24.78 -9.44
CA LYS A 638 -47.89 25.98 -8.96
C LYS A 638 -48.88 27.05 -8.46
N GLY A 639 -48.66 27.58 -7.26
CA GLY A 639 -49.46 28.65 -6.66
C GLY A 639 -50.77 28.23 -6.00
N ARG A 640 -51.09 26.93 -5.94
CA ARG A 640 -52.28 26.43 -5.23
C ARG A 640 -52.12 26.56 -3.73
N ARG A 641 -53.17 27.05 -3.05
CA ARG A 641 -53.17 27.25 -1.60
C ARG A 641 -53.73 26.01 -0.91
N VAL A 642 -52.92 25.39 -0.07
CA VAL A 642 -53.25 24.13 0.60
C VAL A 642 -53.24 24.36 2.11
N LEU A 643 -54.40 24.25 2.76
CA LEU A 643 -54.49 24.28 4.22
C LEU A 643 -54.16 22.89 4.77
N VAL A 644 -53.18 22.77 5.66
CA VAL A 644 -52.82 21.53 6.33
C VAL A 644 -53.15 21.67 7.81
N ILE A 645 -53.95 20.74 8.33
CA ILE A 645 -54.44 20.74 9.70
C ILE A 645 -54.03 19.42 10.36
N ASP A 646 -53.19 19.52 11.37
CA ASP A 646 -52.61 18.39 12.11
C ASP A 646 -52.12 18.92 13.47
N ASP A 647 -52.38 18.21 14.56
CA ASP A 647 -51.92 18.60 15.90
C ASP A 647 -50.42 18.31 16.10
N ASN A 648 -49.81 17.52 15.23
CA ASN A 648 -48.38 17.28 15.22
C ASN A 648 -47.60 18.28 14.34
N LYS A 649 -46.80 19.12 14.99
CA LYS A 649 -45.91 20.11 14.35
C LYS A 649 -44.91 19.50 13.37
N THR A 650 -44.37 18.33 13.68
CA THR A 650 -43.40 17.63 12.84
C THR A 650 -44.06 17.14 11.55
N ALA A 651 -45.26 16.56 11.64
CA ALA A 651 -46.07 16.15 10.49
C ALA A 651 -46.46 17.36 9.61
N LEU A 652 -46.89 18.47 10.22
CA LEU A 652 -47.17 19.73 9.50
C LEU A 652 -45.97 20.20 8.69
N ASN A 653 -44.77 20.21 9.29
CA ASN A 653 -43.55 20.66 8.63
C ASN A 653 -43.16 19.73 7.46
N ILE A 654 -43.25 18.41 7.64
CA ILE A 654 -42.96 17.44 6.58
C ILE A 654 -43.90 17.63 5.39
N ILE A 655 -45.21 17.75 5.63
CA ILE A 655 -46.19 17.98 4.57
C ILE A 655 -45.95 19.35 3.90
N SER A 656 -45.67 20.39 4.69
CA SER A 656 -45.32 21.73 4.20
C SER A 656 -44.15 21.69 3.21
N ASP A 657 -43.09 20.97 3.54
CA ASP A 657 -41.90 20.85 2.70
C ASP A 657 -42.18 20.08 1.41
N ILE A 658 -42.99 19.01 1.47
CA ILE A 658 -43.45 18.30 0.28
C ILE A 658 -44.24 19.24 -0.65
N LEU A 659 -45.16 20.03 -0.10
CA LEU A 659 -46.02 20.94 -0.86
C LEU A 659 -45.22 22.11 -1.46
N LYS A 660 -44.30 22.71 -0.70
CA LYS A 660 -43.38 23.77 -1.19
C LYS A 660 -42.51 23.27 -2.34
N LYS A 661 -41.92 22.08 -2.21
CA LYS A 661 -41.12 21.45 -3.28
C LYS A 661 -41.95 21.18 -4.55
N ALA A 662 -43.26 21.04 -4.43
CA ALA A 662 -44.18 20.92 -5.56
C ALA A 662 -44.68 22.27 -6.12
N GLY A 663 -44.26 23.40 -5.56
CA GLY A 663 -44.65 24.75 -5.99
C GLY A 663 -45.99 25.23 -5.44
N MET A 664 -46.58 24.53 -4.46
CA MET A 664 -47.81 24.93 -3.76
C MET A 664 -47.50 25.84 -2.56
N ILE A 665 -48.52 26.55 -2.08
CA ILE A 665 -48.45 27.47 -0.94
C ILE A 665 -49.15 26.81 0.26
N PRO A 666 -48.41 26.14 1.17
CA PRO A 666 -49.00 25.54 2.35
C PRO A 666 -49.37 26.61 3.40
N ILE A 667 -50.53 26.44 4.01
CA ILE A 667 -51.01 27.20 5.17
C ILE A 667 -51.15 26.19 6.30
N LEU A 668 -50.50 26.42 7.44
CA LEU A 668 -50.46 25.48 8.56
C LEU A 668 -51.44 25.93 9.65
N ALA A 669 -52.13 24.97 10.25
CA ALA A 669 -52.96 25.17 11.42
C ALA A 669 -52.74 24.01 12.40
N GLU A 670 -52.33 24.32 13.63
CA GLU A 670 -52.14 23.32 14.71
C GLU A 670 -53.45 23.06 15.44
N THR A 671 -54.41 23.99 15.32
CA THR A 671 -55.69 23.91 16.00
C THR A 671 -56.86 24.19 15.07
N ILE A 672 -58.02 23.68 15.47
CA ILE A 672 -59.29 23.89 14.80
C ILE A 672 -59.65 25.39 14.75
N GLY A 673 -59.35 26.13 15.82
CA GLY A 673 -59.60 27.57 15.89
C GLY A 673 -58.80 28.36 14.84
N GLU A 674 -57.56 27.98 14.60
CA GLU A 674 -56.72 28.56 13.55
C GLU A 674 -57.25 28.22 12.16
N ALA A 675 -57.62 26.96 11.92
CA ALA A 675 -58.19 26.53 10.65
C ALA A 675 -59.48 27.32 10.31
N CYS A 676 -60.40 27.47 11.25
CA CYS A 676 -61.65 28.23 11.05
C CYS A 676 -61.42 29.72 10.81
N ARG A 677 -60.39 30.33 11.42
CA ARG A 677 -60.05 31.75 11.17
C ARG A 677 -59.72 32.01 9.70
N TYR A 678 -59.02 31.10 9.03
CA TYR A 678 -58.69 31.26 7.61
C TYR A 678 -59.92 31.28 6.69
N PHE A 679 -60.99 30.55 7.05
CA PHE A 679 -62.25 30.55 6.28
C PHE A 679 -63.17 31.73 6.66
N ASN A 680 -63.21 32.14 7.93
CA ASN A 680 -64.02 33.27 8.39
C ASN A 680 -63.52 34.62 7.85
N VAL A 681 -62.19 34.83 7.82
CA VAL A 681 -61.58 36.05 7.26
C VAL A 681 -61.91 36.20 5.76
N TYR A 682 -61.96 35.09 5.03
CA TYR A 682 -62.35 35.10 3.63
C TYR A 682 -63.84 35.48 3.43
N GLU A 683 -64.74 34.94 4.27
CA GLU A 683 -66.19 35.22 4.18
C GLU A 683 -66.52 36.69 4.51
N GLU A 684 -65.89 37.28 5.54
CA GLU A 684 -66.05 38.69 5.90
C GLU A 684 -65.57 39.63 4.78
N THR A 685 -64.49 39.26 4.11
CA THR A 685 -63.92 40.06 3.00
C THR A 685 -64.79 39.96 1.74
N CYS A 686 -65.35 38.78 1.44
CA CYS A 686 -66.33 38.60 0.36
C CYS A 686 -67.67 39.30 0.62
N ARG A 687 -68.13 39.42 1.89
CA ARG A 687 -69.32 40.20 2.24
C ARG A 687 -69.13 41.70 2.06
N ARG A 688 -67.93 42.23 2.33
CA ARG A 688 -67.62 43.67 2.20
C ARG A 688 -67.44 44.14 0.75
N ASN A 689 -66.86 43.30 -0.13
CA ASN A 689 -66.61 43.64 -1.53
C ASN A 689 -67.52 42.80 -2.45
N LYS A 690 -68.58 43.40 -3.02
CA LYS A 690 -69.55 42.75 -3.95
C LYS A 690 -68.95 42.20 -5.27
N LYS A 691 -67.62 42.04 -5.38
CA LYS A 691 -66.87 41.40 -6.48
C LYS A 691 -65.70 40.60 -5.90
N LEU A 692 -65.41 39.43 -6.47
CA LEU A 692 -64.20 38.66 -6.13
C LEU A 692 -62.95 39.52 -6.37
N PRO A 693 -61.97 39.55 -5.44
CA PRO A 693 -60.71 40.23 -5.68
C PRO A 693 -59.94 39.55 -6.82
N GLU A 694 -59.43 40.36 -7.76
CA GLU A 694 -58.53 39.89 -8.81
C GLU A 694 -57.21 39.41 -8.20
N LYS A 695 -56.65 38.33 -8.77
CA LYS A 695 -55.36 37.74 -8.36
C LYS A 695 -54.24 38.79 -8.47
N LYS A 696 -53.84 39.39 -7.35
CA LYS A 696 -52.54 40.04 -7.17
C LYS A 696 -51.65 39.12 -6.32
N GLU A 697 -50.37 39.05 -6.66
CA GLU A 697 -49.43 38.04 -6.16
C GLU A 697 -48.89 38.32 -4.73
N ASP A 698 -49.19 39.48 -4.11
CA ASP A 698 -48.52 39.95 -2.89
C ASP A 698 -49.42 40.31 -1.68
N ASP A 699 -50.59 39.69 -1.50
CA ASP A 699 -51.43 39.95 -0.32
C ASP A 699 -51.27 38.90 0.80
N PHE A 700 -50.68 39.34 1.92
CA PHE A 700 -50.58 38.61 3.18
C PHE A 700 -51.97 38.41 3.82
N ALA A 701 -52.20 37.22 4.37
CA ALA A 701 -53.26 36.87 5.32
C ALA A 701 -54.74 37.09 4.89
N GLY A 702 -55.36 36.06 4.29
CA GLY A 702 -56.82 35.84 4.36
C GLY A 702 -57.68 36.14 3.12
N ASN A 703 -57.16 36.79 2.09
CA ASN A 703 -57.98 37.30 0.96
C ASN A 703 -58.15 36.37 -0.26
N ALA A 704 -57.56 35.17 -0.28
CA ALA A 704 -57.62 34.25 -1.42
C ALA A 704 -58.21 32.89 -1.03
N PRO A 705 -59.04 32.26 -1.90
CA PRO A 705 -59.69 30.99 -1.59
C PRO A 705 -58.68 29.85 -1.40
N ILE A 706 -58.96 28.97 -0.44
CA ILE A 706 -58.20 27.74 -0.22
C ILE A 706 -58.67 26.69 -1.25
N ASP A 707 -57.74 26.19 -2.07
CA ASP A 707 -58.04 25.20 -3.11
C ASP A 707 -58.23 23.80 -2.50
N ILE A 708 -57.34 23.41 -1.56
CA ILE A 708 -57.30 22.08 -0.94
C ILE A 708 -57.15 22.21 0.57
N ALA A 709 -57.87 21.40 1.34
CA ALA A 709 -57.65 21.19 2.77
C ALA A 709 -57.21 19.74 3.04
N ILE A 710 -56.09 19.56 3.73
CA ILE A 710 -55.57 18.27 4.18
C ILE A 710 -55.76 18.23 5.70
N ILE A 711 -56.54 17.26 6.19
CA ILE A 711 -57.02 17.23 7.57
C ILE A 711 -56.68 15.90 8.22
N ASP A 712 -56.02 15.91 9.38
CA ASP A 712 -55.94 14.73 10.23
C ASP A 712 -57.32 14.39 10.83
N ILE A 713 -57.76 13.14 10.61
CA ILE A 713 -59.03 12.66 11.15
C ILE A 713 -58.95 12.36 12.65
N MET A 714 -57.75 12.13 13.18
CA MET A 714 -57.49 11.78 14.58
C MET A 714 -56.81 12.95 15.31
N MET A 715 -57.56 13.99 15.65
CA MET A 715 -57.08 15.10 16.49
C MET A 715 -57.84 15.17 17.81
N PRO A 716 -57.22 15.62 18.92
CA PRO A 716 -57.90 15.85 20.18
C PRO A 716 -58.94 16.98 20.07
N GLY A 717 -60.16 16.75 20.58
CA GLY A 717 -61.26 17.72 20.53
C GLY A 717 -62.36 17.32 19.57
N ILE A 718 -62.61 18.12 18.53
CA ILE A 718 -63.64 17.85 17.51
C ILE A 718 -63.06 16.83 16.50
N PRO A 719 -63.75 15.72 16.21
CA PRO A 719 -63.31 14.75 15.21
C PRO A 719 -63.04 15.41 13.85
N GLY A 720 -61.94 15.03 13.17
CA GLY A 720 -61.55 15.68 11.91
C GLY A 720 -62.61 15.57 10.79
N VAL A 721 -63.53 14.61 10.90
CA VAL A 721 -64.72 14.47 10.03
C VAL A 721 -65.69 15.63 10.21
N GLU A 722 -66.01 16.02 11.45
CA GLU A 722 -66.89 17.18 11.73
C GLU A 722 -66.24 18.50 11.29
N LEU A 723 -64.91 18.60 11.39
CA LEU A 723 -64.17 19.75 10.86
C LEU A 723 -64.25 19.82 9.34
N ALA A 724 -64.12 18.67 8.66
CA ALA A 724 -64.28 18.58 7.21
C ALA A 724 -65.68 19.03 6.76
N GLU A 725 -66.74 18.64 7.47
CA GLU A 725 -68.10 19.09 7.21
C GLU A 725 -68.27 20.60 7.36
N LYS A 726 -67.73 21.19 8.45
CA LYS A 726 -67.74 22.64 8.67
C LYS A 726 -67.02 23.39 7.56
N ILE A 727 -65.83 22.93 7.14
CA ILE A 727 -65.05 23.54 6.05
C ILE A 727 -65.77 23.40 4.71
N SER A 728 -66.37 22.24 4.45
CA SER A 728 -67.16 22.00 3.23
C SER A 728 -68.36 22.94 3.15
N GLY A 729 -69.08 23.12 4.26
CA GLY A 729 -70.20 24.06 4.39
C GLY A 729 -69.78 25.52 4.20
N LEU A 730 -68.71 25.96 4.86
CA LEU A 730 -68.18 27.33 4.76
C LEU A 730 -67.63 27.68 3.36
N SER A 731 -67.04 26.70 2.67
CA SER A 731 -66.49 26.89 1.31
C SER A 731 -67.52 26.69 0.19
N GLY A 732 -68.75 26.29 0.52
CA GLY A 732 -69.78 25.90 -0.47
C GLY A 732 -69.33 24.77 -1.39
N GLY A 733 -68.51 23.84 -0.89
CA GLY A 733 -67.95 22.71 -1.64
C GLY A 733 -66.84 23.07 -2.66
N ARG A 734 -66.34 24.31 -2.66
CA ARG A 734 -65.24 24.74 -3.55
C ARG A 734 -63.89 24.16 -3.11
N THR A 735 -63.64 24.10 -1.82
CA THR A 735 -62.39 23.55 -1.27
C THR A 735 -62.48 22.03 -1.30
N LYS A 736 -61.48 21.38 -1.90
CA LYS A 736 -61.41 19.91 -1.91
C LYS A 736 -60.73 19.41 -0.64
N ILE A 737 -61.34 18.45 0.04
CA ILE A 737 -60.85 17.98 1.35
C ILE A 737 -60.22 16.59 1.22
N ILE A 738 -59.00 16.44 1.71
CA ILE A 738 -58.24 15.18 1.77
C ILE A 738 -58.05 14.81 3.24
N ALA A 739 -58.38 13.57 3.61
CA ALA A 739 -58.17 13.04 4.95
C ALA A 739 -56.77 12.41 5.10
N LEU A 740 -56.08 12.72 6.20
CA LEU A 740 -54.95 11.95 6.71
C LEU A 740 -55.49 10.93 7.72
N SER A 741 -55.17 9.65 7.52
CA SER A 741 -55.61 8.55 8.37
C SER A 741 -54.41 7.81 8.97
N PRO A 742 -54.48 7.33 10.22
CA PRO A 742 -53.48 6.44 10.77
C PRO A 742 -53.48 5.06 10.10
N ASN A 743 -54.62 4.57 9.61
CA ASN A 743 -54.77 3.21 9.09
C ASN A 743 -55.11 3.21 7.59
N SER A 744 -54.43 2.38 6.81
CA SER A 744 -54.70 2.12 5.39
C SER A 744 -56.04 1.42 5.14
N ILE A 745 -56.66 0.84 6.18
CA ILE A 745 -57.93 0.09 6.15
C ILE A 745 -59.16 1.02 6.08
N TRP A 746 -59.04 2.28 6.48
CA TRP A 746 -60.12 3.28 6.52
C TRP A 746 -60.65 3.70 5.14
N GLY A 747 -60.44 2.91 4.08
CA GLY A 747 -60.83 3.19 2.70
C GLY A 747 -61.68 2.12 2.00
N LEU A 748 -61.97 0.99 2.64
CA LEU A 748 -62.79 -0.10 2.05
C LEU A 748 -64.26 -0.07 2.51
N ASP A 749 -64.54 0.16 3.80
CA ASP A 749 -65.93 0.23 4.32
C ASP A 749 -66.48 1.66 4.42
N SER A 750 -65.65 2.64 4.76
CA SER A 750 -66.03 4.05 5.00
C SER A 750 -66.34 4.87 3.74
N LYS A 751 -65.94 4.41 2.54
CA LYS A 751 -66.24 5.07 1.27
C LYS A 751 -67.74 5.12 0.96
N LYS A 752 -68.54 4.27 1.60
CA LYS A 752 -69.99 4.22 1.40
C LYS A 752 -70.77 5.21 2.27
N GLU A 753 -70.17 5.82 3.29
CA GLU A 753 -70.89 6.64 4.28
C GLU A 753 -70.47 8.13 4.31
N ASN A 754 -69.24 8.50 3.96
CA ASN A 754 -68.78 9.91 4.07
C ASN A 754 -68.52 10.59 2.71
N THR A 755 -69.43 11.47 2.28
CA THR A 755 -69.41 12.19 0.99
C THR A 755 -68.50 13.43 0.94
N VAL A 756 -67.91 13.82 2.08
CA VAL A 756 -67.19 15.10 2.26
C VAL A 756 -65.72 15.04 1.81
N PHE A 757 -65.07 13.87 1.90
CA PHE A 757 -63.66 13.70 1.54
C PHE A 757 -63.48 13.34 0.06
N ALA A 758 -62.66 14.10 -0.65
CA ALA A 758 -62.26 13.83 -2.02
C ALA A 758 -61.21 12.71 -2.13
N GLY A 759 -60.55 12.35 -1.03
CA GLY A 759 -59.61 11.24 -0.95
C GLY A 759 -58.98 11.04 0.42
N PHE A 760 -58.24 9.94 0.57
CA PHE A 760 -57.61 9.53 1.82
C PHE A 760 -56.12 9.22 1.60
N ILE A 761 -55.28 9.57 2.57
CA ILE A 761 -53.83 9.31 2.61
C ILE A 761 -53.50 8.69 3.96
N SER A 762 -52.71 7.61 3.97
CA SER A 762 -52.21 7.02 5.21
C SER A 762 -50.94 7.75 5.70
N LYS A 763 -50.80 7.90 7.03
CA LYS A 763 -49.55 8.30 7.70
C LYS A 763 -48.64 7.06 7.92
N PRO A 764 -47.32 7.11 7.64
CA PRO A 764 -46.54 8.26 7.19
C PRO A 764 -46.82 8.62 5.71
N VAL A 765 -46.91 9.92 5.43
CA VAL A 765 -47.37 10.44 4.12
C VAL A 765 -46.34 10.19 3.03
N ARG A 766 -46.69 9.36 2.04
CA ARG A 766 -45.85 9.15 0.84
C ARG A 766 -45.96 10.34 -0.11
N ARG A 767 -44.85 10.97 -0.49
CA ARG A 767 -44.82 12.14 -1.41
C ARG A 767 -45.55 11.87 -2.71
N LYS A 768 -45.26 10.75 -3.38
CA LYS A 768 -45.90 10.36 -4.65
C LYS A 768 -47.42 10.20 -4.50
N ALA A 769 -47.89 9.61 -3.41
CA ALA A 769 -49.32 9.43 -3.14
C ALA A 769 -50.03 10.77 -2.90
N LEU A 770 -49.43 11.65 -2.10
CA LEU A 770 -49.96 13.00 -1.83
C LEU A 770 -50.05 13.84 -3.11
N LEU A 771 -48.99 13.86 -3.92
CA LEU A 771 -48.96 14.63 -5.16
C LEU A 771 -49.89 14.04 -6.23
N SER A 772 -49.97 12.71 -6.35
CA SER A 772 -50.91 12.07 -7.28
C SER A 772 -52.37 12.32 -6.88
N LEU A 773 -52.68 12.22 -5.58
CA LEU A 773 -54.04 12.47 -5.10
C LEU A 773 -54.43 13.94 -5.28
N THR A 774 -53.54 14.88 -4.96
CA THR A 774 -53.81 16.31 -5.17
C THR A 774 -54.02 16.64 -6.65
N LYS A 775 -53.23 16.09 -7.58
CA LYS A 775 -53.49 16.20 -9.03
C LYS A 775 -54.88 15.67 -9.41
N LYS A 776 -55.22 14.47 -8.96
CA LYS A 776 -56.49 13.80 -9.24
C LYS A 776 -57.69 14.59 -8.71
N VAL A 777 -57.60 15.06 -7.47
CA VAL A 777 -58.65 15.83 -6.80
C VAL A 777 -58.86 17.20 -7.47
N MET A 778 -57.81 17.75 -8.08
CA MET A 778 -57.86 19.00 -8.86
C MET A 778 -58.30 18.82 -10.32
N GLY A 779 -58.58 17.59 -10.76
CA GLY A 779 -59.04 17.31 -12.12
C GLY A 779 -57.98 17.52 -13.21
N ILE A 780 -56.71 17.39 -12.85
CA ILE A 780 -55.58 17.50 -13.78
C ILE A 780 -55.31 16.09 -14.33
N ASP A 781 -55.74 15.83 -15.57
CA ASP A 781 -55.59 14.51 -16.21
C ASP A 781 -54.14 14.24 -16.63
N GLU A 782 -53.55 13.16 -16.11
CA GLU A 782 -52.37 12.52 -16.70
C GLU A 782 -52.80 11.31 -17.54
N PRO A 783 -52.10 11.01 -18.66
CA PRO A 783 -52.30 9.77 -19.40
C PRO A 783 -52.03 8.59 -18.47
N GLN A 784 -53.02 7.69 -18.38
CA GLN A 784 -53.00 6.51 -17.49
C GLN A 784 -51.69 5.72 -17.62
N GLN A 785 -50.85 5.77 -16.59
CA GLN A 785 -49.99 4.64 -16.24
C GLN A 785 -50.80 3.68 -15.39
N GLU A 786 -51.08 2.51 -15.95
CA GLU A 786 -51.76 1.40 -15.29
C GLU A 786 -51.05 1.07 -13.96
N LYS A 787 -51.80 1.20 -12.86
CA LYS A 787 -51.44 0.56 -11.60
C LYS A 787 -51.42 -0.95 -11.81
N VAL A 788 -50.28 -1.55 -11.50
CA VAL A 788 -50.14 -2.98 -11.24
C VAL A 788 -51.24 -3.39 -10.25
N GLY A 789 -52.07 -4.35 -10.66
CA GLY A 789 -53.25 -4.77 -9.93
C GLY A 789 -52.91 -5.22 -8.51
N THR A 790 -53.57 -4.61 -7.54
CA THR A 790 -53.94 -5.31 -6.32
C THR A 790 -54.99 -6.34 -6.71
N GLU A 791 -54.54 -7.57 -6.97
CA GLU A 791 -55.44 -8.72 -7.03
C GLU A 791 -56.07 -8.89 -5.64
N SER A 792 -57.34 -8.50 -5.55
CA SER A 792 -58.27 -9.05 -4.58
C SER A 792 -58.27 -10.58 -4.70
N MET A 793 -58.05 -11.28 -3.58
CA MET A 793 -58.10 -12.73 -3.51
C MET A 793 -59.38 -13.26 -4.18
N PRO A 794 -59.30 -14.23 -5.12
CA PRO A 794 -60.47 -14.92 -5.59
C PRO A 794 -61.06 -15.81 -4.49
N ASP A 795 -62.38 -15.94 -4.53
CA ASP A 795 -63.24 -16.70 -3.63
C ASP A 795 -62.70 -18.10 -3.22
N LYS A 796 -63.07 -18.48 -2.00
CA LYS A 796 -62.72 -19.71 -1.26
C LYS A 796 -63.05 -21.07 -1.91
N ASP A 797 -63.44 -21.13 -3.20
CA ASP A 797 -64.01 -22.34 -3.81
C ASP A 797 -63.14 -23.07 -4.85
N ILE A 798 -61.91 -22.61 -5.16
CA ILE A 798 -61.14 -23.15 -6.30
C ILE A 798 -60.15 -24.30 -5.91
N SER A 799 -59.93 -24.64 -4.65
CA SER A 799 -58.72 -25.38 -4.23
C SER A 799 -58.82 -26.90 -3.97
N ARG A 800 -59.91 -27.61 -4.29
CA ARG A 800 -60.14 -28.93 -3.66
C ARG A 800 -59.53 -30.19 -4.31
N ASN A 801 -58.80 -30.10 -5.42
CA ASN A 801 -58.30 -31.32 -6.11
C ASN A 801 -56.90 -31.20 -6.74
N ILE A 802 -55.97 -30.52 -6.04
CA ILE A 802 -54.54 -30.47 -6.40
C ILE A 802 -53.80 -31.56 -5.62
N ASN A 803 -53.02 -32.39 -6.32
CA ASN A 803 -52.17 -33.43 -5.76
C ASN A 803 -50.76 -32.86 -5.55
N ILE A 804 -50.27 -32.87 -4.32
CA ILE A 804 -49.00 -32.25 -3.93
C ILE A 804 -48.07 -33.33 -3.40
N LEU A 805 -46.84 -33.37 -3.92
CA LEU A 805 -45.74 -34.12 -3.32
C LEU A 805 -44.86 -33.15 -2.52
N PHE A 806 -44.64 -33.46 -1.24
CA PHE A 806 -43.81 -32.66 -0.34
C PHE A 806 -42.60 -33.48 0.15
N ALA A 807 -41.42 -33.23 -0.41
CA ALA A 807 -40.19 -33.94 -0.10
C ALA A 807 -39.32 -33.17 0.89
N GLU A 808 -39.13 -33.75 2.08
CA GLU A 808 -38.41 -33.16 3.22
C GLU A 808 -37.83 -34.27 4.11
N ASP A 809 -36.54 -34.16 4.43
CA ASP A 809 -35.82 -35.15 5.24
C ASP A 809 -36.20 -35.07 6.72
N ASN A 810 -36.36 -33.85 7.24
CA ASN A 810 -36.69 -33.62 8.63
C ASN A 810 -38.15 -34.04 8.92
N PRO A 811 -38.39 -34.99 9.85
CA PRO A 811 -39.72 -35.50 10.16
C PRO A 811 -40.68 -34.44 10.70
N VAL A 812 -40.16 -33.43 11.41
CA VAL A 812 -40.96 -32.32 11.95
C VAL A 812 -41.42 -31.39 10.83
N ASN A 813 -40.50 -30.98 9.95
CA ASN A 813 -40.82 -30.11 8.80
C ASN A 813 -41.76 -30.82 7.81
N ARG A 814 -41.56 -32.12 7.58
CA ARG A 814 -42.44 -32.94 6.73
C ARG A 814 -43.86 -32.98 7.28
N MET A 815 -44.01 -33.16 8.59
CA MET A 815 -45.32 -33.15 9.25
C MET A 815 -45.96 -31.75 9.23
N LEU A 816 -45.18 -30.70 9.45
CA LEU A 816 -45.63 -29.31 9.40
C LEU A 816 -46.12 -28.94 8.00
N GLY A 817 -45.32 -29.21 6.96
CA GLY A 817 -45.66 -28.95 5.56
C GLY A 817 -46.93 -29.68 5.16
N LYS A 818 -47.06 -30.96 5.53
CA LYS A 818 -48.28 -31.74 5.29
C LYS A 818 -49.51 -31.12 5.98
N LYS A 819 -49.45 -30.86 7.28
CA LYS A 819 -50.58 -30.27 8.03
C LYS A 819 -50.96 -28.89 7.51
N MET A 820 -49.99 -28.07 7.13
CA MET A 820 -50.22 -26.74 6.57
C MET A 820 -50.99 -26.83 5.25
N LEU A 821 -50.57 -27.70 4.33
CA LEU A 821 -51.24 -27.92 3.05
C LEU A 821 -52.65 -28.52 3.22
N GLU A 822 -52.81 -29.49 4.13
CA GLU A 822 -54.12 -30.10 4.45
C GLU A 822 -55.11 -29.04 4.96
N ARG A 823 -54.66 -28.13 5.84
CA ARG A 823 -55.49 -27.03 6.36
C ARG A 823 -55.80 -25.94 5.33
N MET A 824 -54.94 -25.76 4.33
CA MET A 824 -55.23 -24.89 3.19
C MET A 824 -56.31 -25.47 2.26
N GLY A 825 -56.78 -26.69 2.52
CA GLY A 825 -57.88 -27.35 1.81
C GLY A 825 -57.41 -28.38 0.78
N TYR A 826 -56.11 -28.67 0.68
CA TYR A 826 -55.55 -29.67 -0.23
C TYR A 826 -55.66 -31.06 0.40
N LYS A 827 -56.49 -31.94 -0.17
CA LYS A 827 -56.77 -33.26 0.40
C LYS A 827 -55.78 -34.35 -0.03
N LYS A 828 -54.99 -34.12 -1.08
CA LYS A 828 -54.04 -35.11 -1.63
C LYS A 828 -52.61 -34.59 -1.48
N VAL A 829 -52.08 -34.68 -0.26
CA VAL A 829 -50.71 -34.29 0.07
C VAL A 829 -49.93 -35.54 0.46
N GLU A 830 -49.00 -35.93 -0.38
CA GLU A 830 -48.09 -37.04 -0.13
C GLU A 830 -46.72 -36.51 0.28
N ILE A 831 -46.00 -37.29 1.06
CA ILE A 831 -44.73 -36.89 1.65
C ILE A 831 -43.62 -37.84 1.22
N ALA A 832 -42.43 -37.31 0.97
CA ALA A 832 -41.20 -38.06 0.76
C ALA A 832 -40.15 -37.67 1.79
N SER A 833 -39.36 -38.64 2.23
CA SER A 833 -38.32 -38.48 3.25
C SER A 833 -36.92 -38.26 2.67
N ASP A 834 -36.73 -38.48 1.37
CA ASP A 834 -35.52 -38.11 0.64
C ASP A 834 -35.79 -37.93 -0.87
N GLY A 835 -34.76 -37.52 -1.62
CA GLY A 835 -34.87 -37.31 -3.07
C GLY A 835 -35.08 -38.60 -3.87
N LEU A 836 -34.59 -39.74 -3.38
CA LEU A 836 -34.76 -41.03 -4.05
C LEU A 836 -36.21 -41.50 -3.97
N GLU A 837 -36.83 -41.35 -2.79
CA GLU A 837 -38.23 -41.64 -2.56
C GLU A 837 -39.14 -40.69 -3.36
N ALA A 838 -38.74 -39.42 -3.50
CA ALA A 838 -39.45 -38.46 -4.34
C ALA A 838 -39.41 -38.85 -5.83
N VAL A 839 -38.23 -39.22 -6.36
CA VAL A 839 -38.09 -39.72 -7.73
C VAL A 839 -38.93 -40.99 -7.92
N LYS A 840 -38.80 -41.96 -7.01
CA LYS A 840 -39.51 -43.24 -7.07
C LYS A 840 -41.03 -43.04 -7.15
N ARG A 841 -41.59 -42.16 -6.31
CA ARG A 841 -43.01 -41.83 -6.33
C ARG A 841 -43.49 -41.24 -7.65
N VAL A 842 -42.66 -40.39 -8.25
CA VAL A 842 -42.98 -39.77 -9.55
C VAL A 842 -42.87 -40.79 -10.68
N THR A 843 -41.87 -41.68 -10.64
CA THR A 843 -41.51 -42.54 -11.78
C THR A 843 -42.16 -43.93 -11.76
N GLU A 844 -42.34 -44.54 -10.59
CA GLU A 844 -42.82 -45.92 -10.42
C GLU A 844 -44.29 -45.99 -10.00
N ASP A 845 -44.72 -45.14 -9.05
CA ASP A 845 -46.08 -45.20 -8.49
C ASP A 845 -47.14 -44.59 -9.42
N GLY A 846 -46.72 -43.86 -10.47
CA GLY A 846 -47.59 -43.35 -11.54
C GLY A 846 -48.65 -42.35 -11.07
N VAL A 847 -48.52 -41.80 -9.86
CA VAL A 847 -49.46 -40.81 -9.30
C VAL A 847 -49.21 -39.47 -9.99
N PRO A 848 -50.21 -38.85 -10.65
CA PRO A 848 -50.03 -37.53 -11.21
C PRO A 848 -50.04 -36.51 -10.07
N TYR A 849 -48.87 -36.04 -9.67
CA TYR A 849 -48.74 -34.82 -8.88
C TYR A 849 -48.97 -33.62 -9.80
N ASP A 850 -49.51 -32.55 -9.24
CA ASP A 850 -49.74 -31.28 -9.92
C ASP A 850 -48.63 -30.26 -9.59
N ILE A 851 -47.95 -30.45 -8.46
CA ILE A 851 -46.81 -29.64 -8.01
C ILE A 851 -45.97 -30.43 -7.00
N ILE A 852 -44.65 -30.28 -7.06
CA ILE A 852 -43.70 -30.83 -6.08
C ILE A 852 -43.07 -29.68 -5.30
N PHE A 853 -43.10 -29.76 -3.97
CA PHE A 853 -42.22 -28.98 -3.10
C PHE A 853 -41.08 -29.89 -2.63
N MET A 854 -39.83 -29.50 -2.88
CA MET A 854 -38.69 -30.39 -2.65
C MET A 854 -37.53 -29.66 -1.99
N ASP A 855 -37.09 -30.17 -0.84
CA ASP A 855 -35.86 -29.72 -0.20
C ASP A 855 -34.64 -29.98 -1.07
N ILE A 856 -33.73 -29.01 -1.13
CA ILE A 856 -32.46 -29.15 -1.84
C ILE A 856 -31.52 -30.11 -1.10
N GLN A 857 -31.46 -29.99 0.23
CA GLN A 857 -30.49 -30.71 1.06
C GLN A 857 -31.15 -31.91 1.73
N MET A 858 -31.21 -33.04 1.01
CA MET A 858 -31.71 -34.31 1.53
C MET A 858 -30.62 -35.39 1.49
N PRO A 859 -30.60 -36.34 2.43
CA PRO A 859 -29.70 -37.49 2.41
C PRO A 859 -30.02 -38.44 1.23
N ASN A 860 -29.08 -39.33 0.89
CA ASN A 860 -29.14 -40.29 -0.23
C ASN A 860 -29.14 -39.67 -1.63
N MET A 861 -30.08 -38.78 -1.92
CA MET A 861 -30.20 -38.05 -3.18
C MET A 861 -30.65 -36.62 -2.89
N SER A 862 -29.86 -35.65 -3.33
CA SER A 862 -30.19 -34.24 -3.15
C SER A 862 -31.41 -33.84 -3.99
N GLY A 863 -32.12 -32.79 -3.59
CA GLY A 863 -33.26 -32.28 -4.37
C GLY A 863 -32.89 -31.85 -5.79
N LEU A 864 -31.66 -31.35 -5.99
CA LEU A 864 -31.15 -30.98 -7.33
C LEU A 864 -30.94 -32.21 -8.23
N GLU A 865 -30.44 -33.31 -7.67
CA GLU A 865 -30.29 -34.58 -8.38
C GLU A 865 -31.65 -35.21 -8.68
N ALA A 866 -32.55 -35.20 -7.69
CA ALA A 866 -33.91 -35.68 -7.84
C ALA A 866 -34.68 -34.92 -8.94
N ALA A 867 -34.58 -33.58 -8.97
CA ALA A 867 -35.19 -32.76 -10.02
C ALA A 867 -34.66 -33.13 -11.41
N LYS A 868 -33.34 -33.32 -11.55
CA LYS A 868 -32.74 -33.72 -12.83
C LYS A 868 -33.23 -35.08 -13.30
N GLU A 869 -33.35 -36.06 -12.40
CA GLU A 869 -33.86 -37.39 -12.74
C GLU A 869 -35.36 -37.37 -13.08
N ILE A 870 -36.18 -36.60 -12.33
CA ILE A 870 -37.60 -36.40 -12.66
C ILE A 870 -37.74 -35.78 -14.06
N ILE A 871 -37.03 -34.69 -14.36
CA ILE A 871 -37.10 -34.00 -15.66
C ILE A 871 -36.57 -34.86 -16.80
N LYS A 872 -35.53 -35.67 -16.55
CA LYS A 872 -35.00 -36.62 -17.54
C LYS A 872 -36.02 -37.71 -17.83
N TRP A 873 -36.70 -38.22 -16.81
CA TRP A 873 -37.78 -39.18 -16.95
C TRP A 873 -38.98 -38.58 -17.72
N GLU A 874 -39.37 -37.34 -17.42
CA GLU A 874 -40.43 -36.62 -18.14
C GLU A 874 -40.14 -36.54 -19.65
N LYS A 875 -38.91 -36.15 -20.00
CA LYS A 875 -38.45 -36.07 -21.40
C LYS A 875 -38.42 -37.42 -22.09
N GLY A 876 -38.06 -38.48 -21.36
CA GLY A 876 -38.04 -39.86 -21.88
C GLY A 876 -39.42 -40.44 -22.14
N HIS A 877 -40.45 -39.98 -21.41
CA HIS A 877 -41.82 -40.52 -21.46
C HIS A 877 -42.85 -39.55 -22.03
N ASN A 878 -42.41 -38.39 -22.53
CA ASN A 878 -43.23 -37.37 -23.20
C ASN A 878 -44.37 -36.81 -22.31
N PHE A 879 -44.13 -36.67 -21.01
CA PHE A 879 -45.07 -36.09 -20.04
C PHE A 879 -45.07 -34.56 -20.10
N THR A 880 -46.18 -33.94 -19.69
CA THR A 880 -46.23 -32.49 -19.41
C THR A 880 -45.37 -32.18 -18.19
N HIS A 881 -44.57 -31.12 -18.28
CA HIS A 881 -43.66 -30.72 -17.20
C HIS A 881 -44.41 -30.53 -15.87
N LEU A 882 -43.99 -31.28 -14.86
CA LEU A 882 -44.47 -31.21 -13.49
C LEU A 882 -43.70 -30.10 -12.76
N PRO A 883 -44.38 -29.04 -12.27
CA PRO A 883 -43.69 -27.96 -11.58
C PRO A 883 -42.96 -28.43 -10.31
N ILE A 884 -41.66 -28.13 -10.23
CA ILE A 884 -40.80 -28.45 -9.08
C ILE A 884 -40.36 -27.16 -8.40
N ILE A 885 -40.81 -26.97 -7.16
CA ILE A 885 -40.50 -25.81 -6.32
C ILE A 885 -39.47 -26.21 -5.27
N ALA A 886 -38.30 -25.58 -5.31
CA ALA A 886 -37.22 -25.84 -4.36
C ALA A 886 -37.55 -25.27 -2.98
N LEU A 887 -37.29 -26.03 -1.91
CA LEU A 887 -37.24 -25.51 -0.54
C LEU A 887 -35.78 -25.32 -0.16
N THR A 888 -35.34 -24.10 0.15
CA THR A 888 -33.93 -23.77 0.40
C THR A 888 -33.71 -23.07 1.74
N ALA A 889 -32.65 -23.38 2.47
CA ALA A 889 -32.30 -22.71 3.72
C ALA A 889 -31.80 -21.26 3.55
N ASN A 890 -31.39 -20.87 2.33
CA ASN A 890 -30.85 -19.54 2.03
C ASN A 890 -31.41 -18.98 0.72
N ALA A 891 -31.85 -17.72 0.74
CA ALA A 891 -32.24 -16.95 -0.43
C ALA A 891 -31.04 -16.16 -1.03
N MET A 892 -29.81 -16.67 -0.89
CA MET A 892 -28.60 -16.00 -1.37
C MET A 892 -28.41 -16.18 -2.89
N LYS A 893 -27.74 -15.22 -3.51
CA LYS A 893 -27.39 -15.23 -4.94
C LYS A 893 -26.48 -16.43 -5.26
N GLY A 894 -26.93 -17.31 -6.14
CA GLY A 894 -26.24 -18.53 -6.57
C GLY A 894 -27.06 -19.80 -6.34
N ASP A 895 -27.80 -19.92 -5.23
CA ASP A 895 -28.63 -21.11 -4.98
C ASP A 895 -29.87 -21.13 -5.88
N ARG A 896 -30.48 -19.96 -6.14
CA ARG A 896 -31.53 -19.80 -7.15
C ARG A 896 -31.05 -20.24 -8.55
N GLU A 897 -29.85 -19.83 -8.94
CA GLU A 897 -29.28 -20.17 -10.25
C GLU A 897 -28.99 -21.66 -10.36
N LYS A 898 -28.51 -22.29 -9.28
CA LYS A 898 -28.35 -23.75 -9.19
C LYS A 898 -29.68 -24.48 -9.34
N CYS A 899 -30.73 -24.06 -8.63
CA CYS A 899 -32.07 -24.64 -8.75
C CYS A 899 -32.62 -24.56 -10.18
N LEU A 900 -32.59 -23.37 -10.78
CA LEU A 900 -33.06 -23.15 -12.14
C LEU A 900 -32.22 -23.92 -13.17
N SER A 901 -30.90 -24.02 -12.98
CA SER A 901 -30.01 -24.79 -13.85
C SER A 901 -30.24 -26.30 -13.76
N ALA A 902 -30.71 -26.79 -12.61
CA ALA A 902 -31.15 -28.17 -12.41
C ALA A 902 -32.53 -28.44 -13.03
N GLY A 903 -33.23 -27.39 -13.48
CA GLY A 903 -34.52 -27.47 -14.16
C GLY A 903 -35.73 -27.31 -13.24
N MET A 904 -35.54 -26.89 -11.98
CA MET A 904 -36.64 -26.50 -11.09
C MET A 904 -37.28 -25.19 -11.56
N ASP A 905 -38.56 -24.98 -11.24
CA ASP A 905 -39.36 -23.85 -11.74
C ASP A 905 -39.27 -22.60 -10.86
N ASP A 906 -39.19 -22.80 -9.55
CA ASP A 906 -39.14 -21.71 -8.57
C ASP A 906 -38.56 -22.19 -7.23
N TYR A 907 -38.51 -21.31 -6.24
CA TYR A 907 -38.02 -21.63 -4.90
C TYR A 907 -38.81 -20.92 -3.80
N VAL A 908 -38.78 -21.51 -2.60
CA VAL A 908 -39.26 -20.93 -1.35
C VAL A 908 -38.16 -21.06 -0.30
N SER A 909 -37.84 -19.96 0.39
CA SER A 909 -36.88 -19.98 1.48
C SER A 909 -37.49 -20.58 2.75
N LYS A 910 -36.74 -21.45 3.43
CA LYS A 910 -37.04 -21.98 4.75
C LYS A 910 -36.54 -20.99 5.82
N PRO A 911 -37.32 -20.70 6.87
CA PRO A 911 -38.70 -21.17 7.10
C PRO A 911 -39.69 -20.52 6.14
N PHE A 912 -40.58 -21.33 5.56
CA PHE A 912 -41.64 -20.88 4.66
C PHE A 912 -42.92 -20.61 5.43
N LYS A 913 -43.62 -19.52 5.09
CA LYS A 913 -44.93 -19.22 5.66
C LYS A 913 -46.05 -19.79 4.77
N ARG A 914 -47.25 -19.86 5.34
CA ARG A 914 -48.46 -20.29 4.63
C ARG A 914 -48.67 -19.48 3.35
N GLU A 915 -48.46 -18.17 3.41
CA GLU A 915 -48.65 -17.27 2.27
C GLU A 915 -47.65 -17.54 1.15
N ASP A 916 -46.42 -17.94 1.47
CA ASP A 916 -45.35 -18.18 0.49
C ASP A 916 -45.63 -19.45 -0.32
N ILE A 917 -46.02 -20.53 0.37
CA ILE A 917 -46.45 -21.78 -0.28
C ILE A 917 -47.74 -21.55 -1.09
N GLN A 918 -48.70 -20.78 -0.56
CA GLN A 918 -49.94 -20.47 -1.27
C GLN A 918 -49.67 -19.73 -2.58
N LYS A 919 -48.78 -18.74 -2.57
CA LYS A 919 -48.37 -18.01 -3.78
C LYS A 919 -47.78 -18.96 -4.83
N MET A 920 -46.95 -19.92 -4.42
CA MET A 920 -46.36 -20.88 -5.36
C MET A 920 -47.40 -21.82 -5.96
N ILE A 921 -48.34 -22.33 -5.14
CA ILE A 921 -49.41 -23.20 -5.65
C ILE A 921 -50.31 -22.42 -6.62
N ILE A 922 -50.71 -21.19 -6.30
CA ILE A 922 -51.53 -20.36 -7.19
C ILE A 922 -50.80 -20.09 -8.52
N LYS A 923 -49.49 -19.87 -8.45
CA LYS A 923 -48.66 -19.54 -9.62
C LYS A 923 -48.41 -20.76 -10.53
N TRP A 924 -48.17 -21.94 -9.94
CA TRP A 924 -47.62 -23.08 -10.67
C TRP A 924 -48.55 -24.29 -10.79
N ALA A 925 -49.47 -24.51 -9.85
CA ALA A 925 -50.32 -25.69 -9.92
C ALA A 925 -51.38 -25.56 -11.04
N PRO A 926 -51.58 -26.60 -11.87
CA PRO A 926 -52.62 -26.63 -12.89
C PRO A 926 -54.01 -26.53 -12.24
N CYS A 927 -54.72 -25.41 -12.44
CA CYS A 927 -56.13 -25.31 -12.07
C CYS A 927 -56.93 -26.43 -12.76
N ALA A 928 -57.74 -27.15 -11.97
CA ALA A 928 -58.57 -28.26 -12.44
C ALA A 928 -59.37 -27.89 -13.69
N LYS A 929 -59.33 -28.80 -14.67
CA LYS A 929 -60.10 -28.78 -15.91
C LYS A 929 -61.56 -28.41 -15.64
N ILE A 930 -62.00 -27.26 -16.17
CA ILE A 930 -63.41 -26.99 -16.44
C ILE A 930 -63.87 -28.05 -17.46
N PRO A 931 -65.01 -28.75 -17.28
CA PRO A 931 -65.55 -29.63 -18.30
C PRO A 931 -65.71 -28.81 -19.59
N ALA A 932 -65.16 -29.31 -20.68
CA ALA A 932 -64.98 -28.61 -21.94
C ALA A 932 -66.25 -27.84 -22.37
N LYS A 933 -66.27 -26.53 -22.08
CA LYS A 933 -66.80 -25.57 -23.04
C LYS A 933 -65.72 -25.40 -24.08
N THR A 934 -66.05 -25.77 -25.30
CA THR A 934 -65.26 -25.65 -26.53
C THR A 934 -64.67 -24.24 -26.66
N THR A 935 -63.47 -23.99 -26.14
CA THR A 935 -62.72 -22.76 -26.44
C THR A 935 -61.83 -23.01 -27.65
N SER A 936 -62.25 -22.45 -28.78
CA SER A 936 -61.52 -22.34 -30.04
C SER A 936 -60.03 -22.08 -29.83
N LYS A 937 -59.15 -22.92 -30.43
CA LYS A 937 -57.74 -22.59 -30.60
C LYS A 937 -57.67 -21.28 -31.41
N LYS A 938 -57.22 -20.18 -30.78
CA LYS A 938 -57.01 -18.89 -31.44
C LYS A 938 -56.09 -19.07 -32.65
N ARG A 939 -56.49 -18.58 -33.83
CA ARG A 939 -55.72 -18.71 -35.08
C ARG A 939 -55.20 -17.34 -35.51
N ILE A 940 -53.89 -17.19 -35.67
CA ILE A 940 -53.24 -15.91 -36.03
C ILE A 940 -52.50 -16.08 -37.35
N LEU A 941 -52.71 -15.17 -38.30
CA LEU A 941 -51.96 -15.11 -39.56
C LEU A 941 -51.02 -13.91 -39.53
N VAL A 942 -49.72 -14.12 -39.76
CA VAL A 942 -48.70 -13.06 -39.85
C VAL A 942 -48.27 -12.93 -41.30
N VAL A 943 -48.48 -11.77 -41.91
CA VAL A 943 -48.13 -11.43 -43.28
C VAL A 943 -47.09 -10.31 -43.26
N GLU A 944 -45.85 -10.66 -43.62
CA GLU A 944 -44.70 -9.76 -43.55
C GLU A 944 -43.67 -10.25 -44.58
N ASP A 945 -43.20 -9.39 -45.46
CA ASP A 945 -42.27 -9.75 -46.54
C ASP A 945 -40.83 -9.90 -46.02
N GLU A 946 -40.44 -9.08 -45.04
CA GLU A 946 -39.11 -9.11 -44.45
C GLU A 946 -38.92 -10.34 -43.53
N LYS A 947 -38.16 -11.31 -44.03
CA LYS A 947 -37.99 -12.64 -43.40
C LYS A 947 -37.49 -12.59 -41.96
N ASN A 948 -36.61 -11.65 -41.58
CA ASN A 948 -36.10 -11.60 -40.22
C ASN A 948 -37.12 -10.97 -39.27
N MET A 949 -37.82 -9.92 -39.71
CA MET A 949 -38.95 -9.34 -38.97
C MET A 949 -40.05 -10.37 -38.75
N ARG A 950 -40.46 -11.10 -39.80
CA ARG A 950 -41.48 -12.15 -39.71
C ARG A 950 -41.13 -13.22 -38.68
N LYS A 951 -39.88 -13.72 -38.70
CA LYS A 951 -39.38 -14.69 -37.70
C LYS A 951 -39.34 -14.11 -36.29
N SER A 952 -38.99 -12.82 -36.15
CA SER A 952 -38.97 -12.13 -34.85
C SER A 952 -40.38 -12.03 -34.25
N ILE A 953 -41.35 -11.60 -35.05
CA ILE A 953 -42.78 -11.53 -34.67
C ILE A 953 -43.26 -12.92 -34.24
N ILE A 954 -43.04 -13.95 -35.07
CA ILE A 954 -43.49 -15.32 -34.77
C ILE A 954 -42.85 -15.86 -33.49
N ARG A 955 -41.58 -15.57 -33.23
CA ARG A 955 -40.90 -15.99 -32.00
C ARG A 955 -41.53 -15.36 -30.75
N VAL A 956 -41.85 -14.07 -30.83
CA VAL A 956 -42.56 -13.36 -29.73
C VAL A 956 -43.96 -13.94 -29.54
N LEU A 957 -44.71 -14.13 -30.62
CA LEU A 957 -46.07 -14.65 -30.55
C LEU A 957 -46.13 -16.10 -30.03
N LYS A 958 -45.21 -16.98 -30.45
CA LYS A 958 -45.15 -18.37 -29.94
C LYS A 958 -44.79 -18.45 -28.45
N ARG A 959 -43.99 -17.52 -27.95
CA ARG A 959 -43.61 -17.47 -26.54
C ARG A 959 -44.79 -17.08 -25.65
N GLU A 960 -45.57 -16.09 -26.10
CA GLU A 960 -46.63 -15.46 -25.29
C GLU A 960 -48.02 -16.09 -25.50
N PHE A 961 -48.29 -16.63 -26.69
CA PHE A 961 -49.58 -17.25 -27.06
C PHE A 961 -49.41 -18.74 -27.37
N ARG A 962 -48.98 -19.52 -26.37
CA ARG A 962 -48.60 -20.94 -26.53
C ARG A 962 -49.69 -21.85 -27.11
N THR A 963 -50.97 -21.48 -26.96
CA THR A 963 -52.13 -22.25 -27.45
C THR A 963 -52.65 -21.77 -28.81
N ALA A 964 -52.12 -20.66 -29.35
CA ALA A 964 -52.54 -20.12 -30.63
C ALA A 964 -51.86 -20.85 -31.79
N THR A 965 -52.61 -21.14 -32.85
CA THR A 965 -52.04 -21.63 -34.11
C THR A 965 -51.60 -20.41 -34.92
N ILE A 966 -50.30 -20.29 -35.19
CA ILE A 966 -49.72 -19.15 -35.93
C ILE A 966 -49.29 -19.64 -37.30
N LEU A 967 -49.83 -19.02 -38.35
CA LEU A 967 -49.46 -19.25 -39.74
C LEU A 967 -48.70 -18.03 -40.26
N GLU A 968 -47.72 -18.24 -41.13
CA GLU A 968 -46.93 -17.16 -41.73
C GLU A 968 -47.17 -17.06 -43.24
N ALA A 969 -47.16 -15.85 -43.79
CA ALA A 969 -47.23 -15.56 -45.21
C ALA A 969 -46.24 -14.45 -45.59
N GLU A 970 -45.74 -14.51 -46.83
CA GLU A 970 -44.69 -13.59 -47.30
C GLU A 970 -45.26 -12.32 -47.96
N ASP A 971 -46.51 -12.35 -48.44
CA ASP A 971 -47.23 -11.16 -48.94
C ASP A 971 -48.74 -11.44 -49.03
N GLY A 972 -49.50 -10.47 -49.55
CA GLY A 972 -50.94 -10.56 -49.71
C GLY A 972 -51.41 -11.75 -50.55
N ILE A 973 -50.67 -12.15 -51.59
CA ILE A 973 -51.04 -13.27 -52.47
C ILE A 973 -50.91 -14.61 -51.73
N ASP A 974 -49.76 -14.82 -51.08
CA ASP A 974 -49.51 -16.01 -50.27
C ASP A 974 -50.49 -16.09 -49.08
N ALA A 975 -50.82 -14.94 -48.48
CA ALA A 975 -51.84 -14.87 -47.44
C ALA A 975 -53.22 -15.27 -47.95
N THR A 976 -53.65 -14.80 -49.13
CA THR A 976 -54.93 -15.22 -49.73
C THR A 976 -55.03 -16.71 -50.01
N ALA A 977 -53.96 -17.33 -50.53
CA ALA A 977 -53.93 -18.78 -50.77
C ALA A 977 -54.11 -19.57 -49.46
N LYS A 978 -53.54 -19.06 -48.36
CA LYS A 978 -53.59 -19.68 -47.03
C LYS A 978 -54.92 -19.44 -46.31
N LEU A 979 -55.62 -18.34 -46.57
CA LEU A 979 -56.94 -18.07 -45.97
C LEU A 979 -57.97 -19.18 -46.27
N GLY A 980 -57.87 -19.85 -47.42
CA GLY A 980 -58.78 -20.93 -47.81
C GLY A 980 -58.77 -22.15 -46.87
N SER A 981 -57.60 -22.54 -46.38
CA SER A 981 -57.43 -23.68 -45.46
C SER A 981 -57.24 -23.25 -43.99
N PHE A 982 -56.98 -21.96 -43.75
CA PHE A 982 -56.72 -21.41 -42.42
C PHE A 982 -57.62 -20.19 -42.15
N ARG A 983 -58.48 -20.28 -41.13
CA ARG A 983 -59.42 -19.20 -40.77
C ARG A 983 -58.89 -18.35 -39.60
N PRO A 984 -58.09 -17.31 -39.82
CA PRO A 984 -57.54 -16.52 -38.72
C PRO A 984 -58.64 -15.76 -37.96
N GLU A 985 -58.50 -15.72 -36.64
CA GLU A 985 -59.21 -14.81 -35.75
C GLU A 985 -58.51 -13.44 -35.70
N LEU A 986 -57.21 -13.40 -35.98
CA LEU A 986 -56.41 -12.18 -36.07
C LEU A 986 -55.38 -12.25 -37.20
N ILE A 987 -55.24 -11.16 -37.94
CA ILE A 987 -54.25 -10.97 -38.99
C ILE A 987 -53.31 -9.83 -38.60
N LEU A 988 -52.00 -10.07 -38.68
CA LEU A 988 -50.98 -9.04 -38.64
C LEU A 988 -50.45 -8.87 -40.06
N ALA A 989 -50.55 -7.68 -40.65
CA ALA A 989 -50.10 -7.44 -42.02
C ALA A 989 -49.22 -6.20 -42.12
N ASP A 990 -48.07 -6.30 -42.79
CA ASP A 990 -47.30 -5.12 -43.18
C ASP A 990 -48.04 -4.34 -44.29
N ILE A 991 -47.93 -3.01 -44.30
CA ILE A 991 -48.47 -2.18 -45.38
C ILE A 991 -47.66 -2.38 -46.66
N MET A 992 -46.34 -2.40 -46.55
CA MET A 992 -45.44 -2.39 -47.72
C MET A 992 -44.99 -3.82 -48.00
N MET A 993 -45.68 -4.52 -48.90
CA MET A 993 -45.34 -5.89 -49.31
C MET A 993 -45.30 -5.98 -50.84
N PRO A 994 -44.44 -6.85 -51.42
CA PRO A 994 -44.36 -7.05 -52.86
C PRO A 994 -45.58 -7.82 -53.40
N ARG A 995 -45.89 -7.63 -54.69
CA ARG A 995 -46.97 -8.29 -55.45
C ARG A 995 -48.41 -7.90 -55.07
N MET A 996 -48.75 -7.90 -53.79
CA MET A 996 -50.01 -7.38 -53.25
C MET A 996 -49.71 -6.70 -51.93
N ASP A 997 -49.97 -5.39 -51.86
CA ASP A 997 -49.67 -4.60 -50.67
C ASP A 997 -50.66 -4.87 -49.52
N GLY A 998 -50.33 -4.41 -48.31
CA GLY A 998 -51.17 -4.65 -47.15
C GLY A 998 -52.56 -4.03 -47.26
N LEU A 999 -52.72 -2.92 -47.97
CA LEU A 999 -54.01 -2.25 -48.14
C LEU A 999 -54.92 -3.02 -49.10
N GLU A 1000 -54.38 -3.51 -50.21
CA GLU A 1000 -55.08 -4.39 -51.15
C GLU A 1000 -55.50 -5.71 -50.48
N PHE A 1001 -54.59 -6.30 -49.70
CA PHE A 1001 -54.89 -7.52 -48.94
C PHE A 1001 -56.00 -7.29 -47.90
N ILE A 1002 -55.96 -6.17 -47.16
CA ILE A 1002 -57.00 -5.84 -46.18
C ILE A 1002 -58.35 -5.61 -46.86
N ARG A 1003 -58.37 -4.93 -48.01
CA ARG A 1003 -59.59 -4.78 -48.82
C ARG A 1003 -60.14 -6.12 -49.26
N TYR A 1004 -59.30 -7.05 -49.69
CA TYR A 1004 -59.72 -8.42 -49.99
C TYR A 1004 -60.35 -9.11 -48.77
N VAL A 1005 -59.70 -9.05 -47.60
CA VAL A 1005 -60.23 -9.65 -46.35
C VAL A 1005 -61.58 -9.03 -45.94
N ARG A 1006 -61.75 -7.72 -46.11
CA ARG A 1006 -62.98 -7.00 -45.73
C ARG A 1006 -64.13 -7.15 -46.72
N THR A 1007 -63.84 -7.37 -48.01
CA THR A 1007 -64.83 -7.64 -49.06
C THR A 1007 -65.22 -9.11 -49.17
N THR A 1008 -64.47 -10.00 -48.52
CA THR A 1008 -64.81 -11.42 -48.42
C THR A 1008 -65.64 -11.68 -47.16
N ASP A 1009 -66.94 -11.98 -47.31
CA ASP A 1009 -67.89 -12.17 -46.21
C ASP A 1009 -67.40 -13.11 -45.10
N LEU A 1010 -66.61 -14.13 -45.47
CA LEU A 1010 -66.09 -15.12 -44.54
C LEU A 1010 -65.07 -14.56 -43.53
N TYR A 1011 -64.35 -13.47 -43.87
CA TYR A 1011 -63.29 -12.88 -43.05
C TYR A 1011 -63.54 -11.41 -42.69
N ALA A 1012 -64.71 -10.87 -43.08
CA ALA A 1012 -65.07 -9.47 -42.86
C ALA A 1012 -64.98 -9.05 -41.38
N LYS A 1013 -65.15 -9.98 -40.43
CA LYS A 1013 -65.06 -9.76 -38.98
C LYS A 1013 -63.73 -10.17 -38.33
N THR A 1014 -62.74 -10.65 -39.09
CA THR A 1014 -61.43 -11.04 -38.54
C THR A 1014 -60.68 -9.79 -38.05
N GLY A 1015 -60.08 -9.84 -36.85
CA GLY A 1015 -59.27 -8.72 -36.35
C GLY A 1015 -58.05 -8.47 -37.24
N ILE A 1016 -57.72 -7.22 -37.53
CA ILE A 1016 -56.58 -6.82 -38.36
C ILE A 1016 -55.73 -5.79 -37.61
N ILE A 1017 -54.45 -6.13 -37.43
CA ILE A 1017 -53.40 -5.23 -36.96
C ILE A 1017 -52.46 -4.94 -38.12
N VAL A 1018 -52.32 -3.68 -38.45
CA VAL A 1018 -51.41 -3.24 -39.50
C VAL A 1018 -50.07 -2.84 -38.90
N MET A 1019 -48.99 -3.34 -39.47
CA MET A 1019 -47.62 -2.99 -39.15
C MET A 1019 -47.13 -1.99 -40.21
N THR A 1020 -46.51 -0.87 -39.82
CA THR A 1020 -46.06 0.13 -40.79
C THR A 1020 -44.82 0.89 -40.32
N GLY A 1021 -43.90 1.18 -41.25
CA GLY A 1021 -42.80 2.13 -41.06
C GLY A 1021 -43.14 3.59 -41.36
N LEU A 1022 -44.39 3.89 -41.73
CA LEU A 1022 -44.84 5.26 -42.00
C LEU A 1022 -44.96 6.07 -40.70
N GLY A 1023 -44.56 7.35 -40.75
CA GLY A 1023 -44.63 8.26 -39.59
C GLY A 1023 -46.07 8.55 -39.18
N ARG A 1024 -46.33 8.80 -37.88
CA ARG A 1024 -47.68 8.93 -37.31
C ARG A 1024 -48.60 9.98 -37.98
N ASP A 1025 -48.00 10.97 -38.66
CA ASP A 1025 -48.69 12.08 -39.33
C ASP A 1025 -48.83 11.88 -40.85
N ASP A 1026 -48.56 10.69 -41.38
CA ASP A 1026 -48.69 10.38 -42.81
C ASP A 1026 -50.17 10.25 -43.22
N ASP A 1027 -50.60 11.00 -44.23
CA ASP A 1027 -51.98 11.01 -44.75
C ASP A 1027 -52.49 9.61 -45.14
N ARG A 1028 -51.59 8.69 -45.49
CA ARG A 1028 -51.93 7.29 -45.81
C ARG A 1028 -52.42 6.52 -44.58
N ILE A 1029 -52.04 6.89 -43.36
CA ILE A 1029 -52.54 6.26 -42.12
C ILE A 1029 -54.01 6.59 -41.88
N ALA A 1030 -54.44 7.80 -42.25
CA ALA A 1030 -55.85 8.17 -42.21
C ALA A 1030 -56.68 7.32 -43.20
N ALA A 1031 -56.11 6.97 -44.36
CA ALA A 1031 -56.72 6.04 -45.31
C ALA A 1031 -56.77 4.59 -44.77
N VAL A 1032 -55.71 4.11 -44.10
CA VAL A 1032 -55.64 2.79 -43.45
C VAL A 1032 -56.71 2.62 -42.36
N LYS A 1033 -56.99 3.67 -41.57
CA LYS A 1033 -58.06 3.64 -40.57
C LYS A 1033 -59.47 3.55 -41.20
N LYS A 1034 -59.65 4.05 -42.43
CA LYS A 1034 -60.92 3.97 -43.17
C LYS A 1034 -61.15 2.60 -43.82
N THR A 1035 -60.14 1.73 -43.91
CA THR A 1035 -60.26 0.38 -44.52
C THR A 1035 -60.60 -0.74 -43.51
N GLY A 1036 -61.06 -0.39 -42.30
CA GLY A 1036 -61.54 -1.38 -41.32
C GLY A 1036 -60.43 -2.10 -40.54
N VAL A 1037 -59.32 -1.41 -40.27
CA VAL A 1037 -58.20 -1.89 -39.46
C VAL A 1037 -58.43 -1.60 -37.98
N ASP A 1038 -58.23 -2.58 -37.11
CA ASP A 1038 -58.52 -2.47 -35.67
C ASP A 1038 -57.41 -1.76 -34.90
N LYS A 1039 -56.16 -1.92 -35.35
CA LYS A 1039 -55.00 -1.24 -34.73
C LYS A 1039 -53.86 -1.04 -35.73
N VAL A 1040 -53.13 0.05 -35.58
CA VAL A 1040 -51.89 0.33 -36.32
C VAL A 1040 -50.70 0.25 -35.36
N LEU A 1041 -49.67 -0.49 -35.74
CA LEU A 1041 -48.41 -0.68 -35.02
C LEU A 1041 -47.26 -0.09 -35.84
N PHE A 1042 -46.51 0.83 -35.23
CA PHE A 1042 -45.46 1.60 -35.91
C PHE A 1042 -44.09 0.95 -35.73
N LYS A 1043 -43.35 0.72 -36.84
CA LYS A 1043 -41.96 0.25 -36.84
C LYS A 1043 -41.02 1.43 -36.51
N PRO A 1044 -40.03 1.27 -35.61
CA PRO A 1044 -39.78 0.11 -34.76
C PRO A 1044 -40.68 0.09 -33.49
N TRP A 1045 -41.12 -1.10 -33.08
CA TRP A 1045 -41.91 -1.32 -31.85
C TRP A 1045 -41.11 -2.13 -30.81
N LYS A 1046 -41.47 -2.03 -29.53
CA LYS A 1046 -40.97 -2.96 -28.50
C LYS A 1046 -41.80 -4.23 -28.49
N ASN A 1047 -41.23 -5.36 -28.04
CA ASN A 1047 -41.95 -6.64 -27.97
C ASN A 1047 -43.25 -6.55 -27.14
N ASN A 1048 -43.26 -5.77 -26.06
CA ASN A 1048 -44.47 -5.56 -25.25
C ASN A 1048 -45.58 -4.85 -26.02
N ASP A 1049 -45.25 -3.91 -26.92
CA ASP A 1049 -46.24 -3.19 -27.73
C ASP A 1049 -46.95 -4.12 -28.72
N LEU A 1050 -46.18 -5.04 -29.33
CA LEU A 1050 -46.69 -6.10 -30.20
C LEU A 1050 -47.59 -7.06 -29.42
N ILE A 1051 -47.17 -7.52 -28.24
CA ILE A 1051 -47.96 -8.43 -27.38
C ILE A 1051 -49.28 -7.78 -26.95
N LEU A 1052 -49.23 -6.53 -26.52
CA LEU A 1052 -50.41 -5.78 -26.10
C LEU A 1052 -51.38 -5.55 -27.28
N ALA A 1053 -50.84 -5.24 -28.47
CA ALA A 1053 -51.62 -5.13 -29.69
C ALA A 1053 -52.35 -6.43 -30.04
N VAL A 1054 -51.64 -7.56 -30.01
CA VAL A 1054 -52.21 -8.89 -30.32
C VAL A 1054 -53.22 -9.34 -29.26
N ARG A 1055 -52.96 -9.11 -27.97
CA ARG A 1055 -53.94 -9.41 -26.89
C ARG A 1055 -55.25 -8.68 -27.13
N LYS A 1056 -55.17 -7.39 -27.46
CA LYS A 1056 -56.35 -6.57 -27.76
C LYS A 1056 -57.07 -7.04 -29.03
N GLY A 1057 -56.33 -7.40 -30.08
CA GLY A 1057 -56.89 -7.87 -31.35
C GLY A 1057 -57.52 -9.27 -31.28
N LEU A 1058 -57.13 -10.12 -30.32
CA LEU A 1058 -57.75 -11.43 -30.08
C LEU A 1058 -58.98 -11.37 -29.15
N SER A 1059 -59.14 -10.26 -28.43
CA SER A 1059 -60.27 -9.97 -27.53
C SER A 1059 -61.38 -9.13 -28.17
N ALA A 1060 -61.12 -8.54 -29.34
CA ALA A 1060 -62.09 -7.84 -30.19
C ALA A 1060 -62.81 -8.85 -31.08
#